data_AF-A0A938N4D0-F1
#
_entry.id   AF-A0A938N4D0-F1
#
_cell.length_a   1.000
_cell.length_b   1.000
_cell.length_c   1.000
_cell.angle_alpha   90.00
_cell.angle_beta   90.00
_cell.angle_gamma   90.00
#
_symmetry.space_group_name_H-M   'P 1'
#
loop_
_entity.id
_entity.type
_entity.pdbx_description
1 polymer ?
#
loop_
_entity_poly.entity_id
_entity_poly.type
_entity_poly.pdbx_seq_one_letter_code
_entity_poly.pdbx_strand_id
1 'polypeptide(L)'
;MELKQAAGGHGHGLACPSPRSMTCCGGRSPALTPCRRACSRDIRRAPRTDTSPAHDAETADVVRGSGARRCPNRRLAVPGAYSDALRLWRPSASWGPRRRALVAGLAHAGLMALAFPPVGFWPAALVAIWPLAWLATRPGLRAAHAGLWAAVGASAFWLWAESFLIGVTWPGFLPVVALMSAYPGLFVWLVGRARARAPWIPFAASVPIAWVALEVLRGEVVFDGYAWYLVGHPLIDGLGGWLAMPGAVGGQYLVSLVVAALAGFVWQARVGGSKRVAVIGLAATGAAWAGLAALGERSLRGIADAGTIRVGVVQTNLSSSNKETWPIERQVADFVRFAGLTEEAAARGANMVVWPETMKPGLSLDAESDRVEREAGLVYEVPDARGGTRRIAATAFADELLELQATLGVPMIVGENSFEGLSLPVNDDGTVELKYARRFNSAFLLVGGRVWPERYDKMHIMAFGERMPGIDRWPWLRRRLEFVGAGNMTLDLSAGTGPTVFRVPAEGAAAGVVRVVTPICFEATVSDVCRRLVFEGGRRRADLMVKPTNDGWFLWSDAGREAHLLTSRWRCLELGTPMVRAANTGVSAIIDGRGRVRARGVDGDARGYRVDGVLVADVPLASGVTPASRAGRLVGWLVLAAGVALAACGLRPRGRPAGGAS
;
A
#
# COMPACT_ATOMS: atom_id res chain seq x y z
N MET A 1 40.73 -9.86 -15.19
CA MET A 1 40.82 -8.39 -15.42
C MET A 1 39.83 -7.79 -14.45
N GLU A 2 40.31 -7.12 -13.41
CA GLU A 2 39.54 -6.78 -12.22
C GLU A 2 38.40 -5.79 -12.51
N LEU A 3 37.17 -6.18 -12.17
CA LEU A 3 36.05 -5.25 -11.99
C LEU A 3 36.01 -4.83 -10.51
N LYS A 4 36.78 -3.80 -10.15
CA LYS A 4 36.58 -3.10 -8.88
C LYS A 4 35.43 -2.12 -9.07
N GLN A 5 34.28 -2.41 -8.46
CA GLN A 5 33.27 -1.38 -8.21
C GLN A 5 33.92 -0.28 -7.36
N ALA A 6 33.98 0.93 -7.90
CA ALA A 6 34.52 2.09 -7.21
C ALA A 6 33.64 2.44 -5.99
N ALA A 7 33.96 1.85 -4.85
CA ALA A 7 33.49 2.32 -3.55
C ALA A 7 34.30 3.57 -3.19
N GLY A 8 33.67 4.75 -3.27
CA GLY A 8 34.25 5.99 -2.80
C GLY A 8 34.51 5.94 -1.29
N GLY A 9 35.77 5.75 -0.91
CA GLY A 9 36.20 5.74 0.48
C GLY A 9 36.89 7.05 0.87
N HIS A 10 36.40 7.72 1.92
CA HIS A 10 37.22 8.50 2.84
C HIS A 10 36.81 8.15 4.27
N GLY A 11 37.76 7.53 4.99
CA GLY A 11 37.57 7.06 6.35
C GLY A 11 37.80 8.15 7.39
N HIS A 12 37.00 8.11 8.45
CA HIS A 12 37.44 8.52 9.77
C HIS A 12 36.91 7.51 10.79
N GLY A 13 37.85 6.79 11.40
CA GLY A 13 37.57 5.83 12.46
C GLY A 13 37.24 6.53 13.77
N LEU A 14 36.19 6.05 14.44
CA LEU A 14 36.03 6.17 15.89
C LEU A 14 35.54 4.82 16.40
N ALA A 15 36.37 4.21 17.24
CA ALA A 15 36.16 2.93 17.88
C ALA A 15 35.07 2.99 18.96
N CYS A 16 34.29 1.92 19.09
CA CYS A 16 33.57 1.59 20.31
C CYS A 16 33.57 0.07 20.55
N PRO A 17 33.55 -0.39 21.82
CA PRO A 17 34.10 -1.69 22.20
C PRO A 17 33.05 -2.81 22.25
N SER A 18 33.54 -4.03 22.02
CA SER A 18 32.85 -5.31 22.15
C SER A 18 32.34 -5.60 23.58
N PRO A 19 31.21 -6.31 23.75
CA PRO A 19 30.97 -7.10 24.94
C PRO A 19 31.44 -8.55 24.75
N ARG A 20 32.07 -9.04 25.81
CA ARG A 20 32.71 -10.34 25.97
C ARG A 20 31.74 -11.52 25.97
N SER A 21 32.27 -12.61 25.45
CA SER A 21 32.01 -14.03 25.74
C SER A 21 31.40 -14.36 27.12
N MET A 22 30.37 -15.21 27.12
CA MET A 22 30.18 -16.22 28.17
C MET A 22 29.89 -17.59 27.56
N THR A 23 30.69 -18.53 28.02
CA THR A 23 30.88 -19.92 27.64
C THR A 23 29.79 -20.86 28.16
N CYS A 24 29.45 -21.87 27.35
CA CYS A 24 28.76 -23.09 27.75
C CYS A 24 29.73 -24.11 28.39
N CYS A 25 29.24 -24.80 29.43
CA CYS A 25 29.55 -26.18 29.88
C CYS A 25 28.32 -26.58 30.71
N GLY A 26 27.61 -27.71 30.59
CA GLY A 26 27.87 -29.06 30.08
C GLY A 26 27.47 -30.04 31.19
N GLY A 27 26.46 -30.91 31.00
CA GLY A 27 26.12 -31.93 32.03
C GLY A 27 24.80 -32.72 31.90
N ARG A 28 24.83 -33.78 31.07
CA ARG A 28 24.25 -35.15 31.20
C ARG A 28 22.89 -35.41 31.93
N SER A 29 21.99 -36.08 31.21
CA SER A 29 20.86 -36.96 31.66
C SER A 29 21.37 -38.25 32.39
N PRO A 30 20.57 -39.13 33.08
CA PRO A 30 19.27 -39.72 32.63
C PRO A 30 18.19 -40.16 33.68
N ALA A 31 16.97 -40.43 33.13
CA ALA A 31 15.90 -41.41 33.43
C ALA A 31 15.52 -41.90 34.86
N LEU A 32 14.19 -41.95 35.16
CA LEU A 32 13.36 -43.14 35.53
C LEU A 32 12.02 -42.78 36.26
N THR A 33 10.88 -42.98 35.55
CA THR A 33 9.57 -43.65 35.87
C THR A 33 8.85 -43.57 37.27
N PRO A 34 7.61 -44.11 37.48
CA PRO A 34 6.36 -43.35 37.64
C PRO A 34 5.61 -43.59 38.98
N CYS A 35 4.46 -42.92 39.22
CA CYS A 35 3.44 -43.49 40.11
C CYS A 35 2.00 -43.05 39.75
N ARG A 36 1.15 -44.05 39.51
CA ARG A 36 -0.31 -43.97 39.32
C ARG A 36 -1.00 -43.82 40.68
N ARG A 37 -2.16 -43.15 40.73
CA ARG A 37 -3.35 -43.63 41.46
C ARG A 37 -4.63 -43.17 40.76
N ALA A 38 -5.57 -44.10 40.68
CA ALA A 38 -6.90 -44.01 40.09
C ALA A 38 -7.97 -44.20 41.19
N CYS A 39 -9.19 -43.70 40.93
CA CYS A 39 -10.53 -44.24 41.30
C CYS A 39 -11.57 -43.12 41.05
N SER A 40 -12.43 -43.16 40.00
CA SER A 40 -13.73 -43.88 39.88
C SER A 40 -14.81 -43.33 40.82
N ARG A 41 -16.09 -43.07 40.48
CA ARG A 41 -16.98 -43.49 39.37
C ARG A 41 -18.34 -42.77 39.54
N ASP A 42 -19.06 -42.50 38.43
CA ASP A 42 -20.50 -42.74 38.18
C ASP A 42 -21.63 -42.20 39.12
N ILE A 43 -22.84 -41.79 38.74
CA ILE A 43 -23.59 -41.52 37.48
C ILE A 43 -25.07 -41.17 37.86
N ARG A 44 -25.76 -40.38 37.01
CA ARG A 44 -27.24 -40.31 36.69
C ARG A 44 -28.32 -39.67 37.60
N ARG A 45 -29.01 -38.70 36.96
CA ARG A 45 -30.46 -38.54 36.62
C ARG A 45 -31.42 -37.68 37.47
N ALA A 46 -32.19 -36.87 36.70
CA ALA A 46 -33.31 -35.94 37.00
C ALA A 46 -34.63 -36.67 37.39
N PRO A 47 -35.83 -36.06 37.65
CA PRO A 47 -36.45 -34.91 36.93
C PRO A 47 -37.36 -33.93 37.75
N ARG A 48 -38.04 -33.03 37.00
CA ARG A 48 -38.96 -31.90 37.31
C ARG A 48 -40.31 -32.26 37.95
N THR A 49 -40.95 -31.28 38.63
CA THR A 49 -42.33 -30.69 38.46
C THR A 49 -42.60 -29.74 39.65
N ASP A 50 -42.95 -28.45 39.51
CA ASP A 50 -44.19 -27.76 39.08
C ASP A 50 -45.20 -27.47 40.23
N THR A 51 -45.87 -26.32 40.13
CA THR A 51 -47.06 -25.80 40.88
C THR A 51 -46.90 -24.84 42.09
N SER A 52 -47.79 -23.84 42.08
CA SER A 52 -48.16 -22.76 43.05
C SER A 52 -49.69 -22.93 43.34
N PRO A 53 -50.47 -22.08 44.05
CA PRO A 53 -50.27 -20.95 45.00
C PRO A 53 -51.19 -21.05 46.27
N ALA A 54 -51.38 -19.90 46.97
CA ALA A 54 -52.42 -19.52 47.97
C ALA A 54 -51.93 -19.55 49.43
N HIS A 55 -52.36 -18.70 50.38
CA HIS A 55 -53.46 -17.74 50.53
C HIS A 55 -53.09 -16.83 51.74
N ASP A 56 -53.75 -15.67 51.89
CA ASP A 56 -54.25 -15.10 53.17
C ASP A 56 -54.10 -13.58 53.35
N ALA A 57 -55.21 -13.04 53.86
CA ALA A 57 -55.56 -11.65 54.05
C ALA A 57 -55.70 -11.38 55.55
N GLU A 58 -55.48 -10.14 56.01
CA GLU A 58 -56.10 -9.65 57.24
C GLU A 58 -56.21 -8.11 57.32
N THR A 59 -57.35 -7.73 57.90
CA THR A 59 -57.92 -6.44 58.35
C THR A 59 -57.05 -5.72 59.41
N ALA A 60 -57.20 -4.48 59.91
CA ALA A 60 -58.30 -3.52 60.13
C ALA A 60 -57.71 -2.11 60.46
N ASP A 61 -58.38 -1.00 60.11
CA ASP A 61 -59.09 -0.01 60.97
C ASP A 61 -58.37 1.25 61.57
N VAL A 62 -58.99 2.41 61.29
CA VAL A 62 -59.30 3.62 62.11
C VAL A 62 -58.24 4.71 62.45
N VAL A 63 -58.42 5.86 61.77
CA VAL A 63 -58.51 7.30 62.19
C VAL A 63 -57.52 7.90 63.23
N ARG A 64 -56.78 8.94 62.80
CA ARG A 64 -56.81 10.34 63.34
C ARG A 64 -55.84 11.26 62.57
N GLY A 65 -56.30 12.46 62.25
CA GLY A 65 -55.54 13.44 61.46
C GLY A 65 -54.62 14.34 62.29
N SER A 66 -53.62 14.92 61.63
CA SER A 66 -53.20 16.33 61.72
C SER A 66 -51.90 16.54 60.92
N GLY A 67 -51.77 17.71 60.28
CA GLY A 67 -50.45 18.30 60.04
C GLY A 67 -49.77 18.07 58.68
N ALA A 68 -50.08 18.96 57.74
CA ALA A 68 -49.10 19.75 56.99
C ALA A 68 -48.33 19.15 55.77
N ARG A 69 -48.39 19.94 54.68
CA ARG A 69 -47.47 20.08 53.52
C ARG A 69 -47.58 19.04 52.39
N ARG A 70 -48.23 19.45 51.29
CA ARG A 70 -48.17 18.78 49.97
C ARG A 70 -46.82 19.05 49.28
N CYS A 71 -46.03 17.99 49.08
CA CYS A 71 -44.97 17.92 48.07
C CYS A 71 -45.51 17.30 46.77
N PRO A 72 -44.95 17.61 45.59
CA PRO A 72 -45.52 17.22 44.30
C PRO A 72 -45.14 15.79 43.88
N ASN A 73 -46.06 15.17 43.13
CA ASN A 73 -45.99 13.87 42.47
C ASN A 73 -44.60 13.44 41.95
N ARG A 74 -44.07 12.33 42.49
CA ARG A 74 -43.07 11.50 41.80
C ARG A 74 -43.78 10.62 40.76
N ARG A 75 -43.60 10.93 39.48
CA ARG A 75 -43.70 9.91 38.42
C ARG A 75 -42.40 9.10 38.44
N LEU A 76 -42.52 7.78 38.60
CA LEU A 76 -41.42 6.82 38.45
C LEU A 76 -40.84 6.94 37.04
N ALA A 77 -39.62 7.47 36.95
CA ALA A 77 -38.83 7.44 35.73
C ALA A 77 -38.19 6.05 35.61
N VAL A 78 -38.56 5.31 34.56
CA VAL A 78 -37.80 4.15 34.09
C VAL A 78 -36.45 4.67 33.58
N PRO A 79 -35.29 4.26 34.13
CA PRO A 79 -34.00 4.71 33.62
C PRO A 79 -33.77 4.12 32.22
N GLY A 80 -33.74 4.99 31.21
CA GLY A 80 -33.37 4.64 29.85
C GLY A 80 -31.88 4.33 29.74
N ALA A 81 -31.49 3.09 30.01
CA ALA A 81 -30.12 2.59 29.91
C ALA A 81 -29.60 2.41 28.45
N TYR A 82 -30.21 3.07 27.46
CA TYR A 82 -29.81 2.98 26.05
C TYR A 82 -29.18 4.27 25.49
N SER A 83 -29.06 5.36 26.27
CA SER A 83 -28.50 6.64 25.77
C SER A 83 -27.01 6.88 26.01
N ASP A 84 -26.33 6.05 26.80
CA ASP A 84 -24.99 6.39 27.30
C ASP A 84 -23.81 5.76 26.56
N ALA A 85 -24.05 4.73 25.73
CA ALA A 85 -23.01 4.15 24.88
C ALA A 85 -22.51 5.10 23.76
N LEU A 86 -23.23 6.19 23.48
CA LEU A 86 -22.88 7.18 22.44
C LEU A 86 -22.28 8.50 23.00
N ARG A 87 -21.99 8.57 24.31
CA ARG A 87 -21.28 9.70 24.95
C ARG A 87 -19.75 9.56 24.97
N LEU A 88 -19.18 8.60 24.23
CA LEU A 88 -17.75 8.25 24.30
C LEU A 88 -16.77 9.24 23.65
N TRP A 89 -17.22 10.40 23.15
CA TRP A 89 -16.30 11.44 22.67
C TRP A 89 -16.86 12.86 22.84
N ARG A 90 -16.75 13.40 24.06
CA ARG A 90 -16.86 14.84 24.30
C ARG A 90 -15.58 15.32 24.96
N PRO A 91 -14.56 15.77 24.20
CA PRO A 91 -13.46 16.51 24.81
C PRO A 91 -14.06 17.66 25.62
N SER A 92 -13.60 17.79 26.86
CA SER A 92 -14.13 18.75 27.84
C SER A 92 -14.22 20.16 27.23
N ALA A 93 -15.31 20.87 27.52
CA ALA A 93 -15.48 22.27 27.15
C ALA A 93 -14.34 23.18 27.69
N SER A 94 -13.58 22.70 28.68
CA SER A 94 -12.42 23.40 29.26
C SER A 94 -11.16 23.38 28.38
N TRP A 95 -11.14 22.64 27.26
CA TRP A 95 -9.93 22.54 26.45
C TRP A 95 -9.75 23.75 25.53
N GLY A 96 -8.57 24.37 25.62
CA GLY A 96 -8.18 25.45 24.73
C GLY A 96 -8.21 25.05 23.24
N PRO A 97 -8.33 26.04 22.33
CA PRO A 97 -8.41 25.83 20.88
C PRO A 97 -7.31 24.93 20.30
N ARG A 98 -6.05 25.14 20.73
CA ARG A 98 -4.89 24.36 20.28
C ARG A 98 -4.99 22.89 20.68
N ARG A 99 -5.33 22.63 21.95
CA ARG A 99 -5.45 21.27 22.48
C ARG A 99 -6.55 20.47 21.77
N ARG A 100 -7.68 21.10 21.46
CA ARG A 100 -8.77 20.46 20.69
C ARG A 100 -8.31 20.07 19.28
N ALA A 101 -7.57 20.96 18.61
CA ALA A 101 -7.07 20.68 17.26
C ALA A 101 -6.03 19.55 17.26
N LEU A 102 -5.08 19.58 18.21
CA LEU A 102 -4.09 18.53 18.38
C LEU A 102 -4.74 17.16 18.64
N VAL A 103 -5.71 17.09 19.55
CA VAL A 103 -6.40 15.83 19.87
C VAL A 103 -7.25 15.32 18.71
N ALA A 104 -7.88 16.20 17.94
CA ALA A 104 -8.57 15.78 16.72
C ALA A 104 -7.59 15.18 15.69
N GLY A 105 -6.41 15.78 15.52
CA GLY A 105 -5.34 15.23 14.69
C GLY A 105 -4.84 13.87 15.17
N LEU A 106 -4.58 13.72 16.48
CA LEU A 106 -4.15 12.46 17.09
C LEU A 106 -5.23 11.37 16.99
N ALA A 107 -6.51 11.72 17.17
CA ALA A 107 -7.61 10.79 17.01
C ALA A 107 -7.73 10.30 15.55
N HIS A 108 -7.55 11.19 14.57
CA HIS A 108 -7.46 10.80 13.17
C HIS A 108 -6.27 9.86 12.93
N ALA A 109 -5.09 10.21 13.44
CA ALA A 109 -3.89 9.39 13.32
C ALA A 109 -4.09 7.98 13.90
N GLY A 110 -4.70 7.86 15.09
CA GLY A 110 -5.01 6.58 15.71
C GLY A 110 -6.00 5.75 14.89
N LEU A 111 -7.05 6.37 14.35
CA LEU A 111 -8.01 5.67 13.48
C LEU A 111 -7.38 5.19 12.18
N MET A 112 -6.49 5.98 11.57
CA MET A 112 -5.72 5.55 10.41
C MET A 112 -4.77 4.39 10.76
N ALA A 113 -4.04 4.47 11.89
CA ALA A 113 -3.17 3.40 12.34
C ALA A 113 -3.91 2.08 12.61
N LEU A 114 -5.13 2.15 13.15
CA LEU A 114 -6.00 0.98 13.34
C LEU A 114 -6.50 0.42 12.01
N ALA A 115 -6.82 1.28 11.05
CA ALA A 115 -7.40 0.86 9.77
C ALA A 115 -6.41 0.14 8.86
N PHE A 116 -5.12 0.49 8.93
CA PHE A 116 -4.08 -0.05 8.07
C PHE A 116 -3.29 -1.19 8.73
N PRO A 117 -2.58 -2.03 7.95
CA PRO A 117 -1.66 -3.03 8.48
C PRO A 117 -0.63 -2.40 9.43
N PRO A 118 -0.27 -3.07 10.54
CA PRO A 118 -0.50 -4.48 10.81
C PRO A 118 -1.86 -4.79 11.47
N VAL A 119 -2.64 -3.77 11.87
CA VAL A 119 -3.91 -3.99 12.59
C VAL A 119 -5.03 -4.39 11.63
N GLY A 120 -5.19 -3.65 10.53
CA GLY A 120 -6.19 -3.97 9.50
C GLY A 120 -7.65 -3.88 9.96
N PHE A 121 -7.94 -3.13 11.02
CA PHE A 121 -9.31 -2.91 11.50
C PHE A 121 -10.03 -1.89 10.61
N TRP A 122 -10.44 -2.36 9.44
CA TRP A 122 -11.11 -1.55 8.40
C TRP A 122 -12.29 -0.69 8.89
N PRO A 123 -13.09 -1.05 9.94
CA PRO A 123 -14.15 -0.16 10.39
C PRO A 123 -13.66 1.20 10.88
N ALA A 124 -12.40 1.30 11.35
CA ALA A 124 -11.82 2.58 11.74
C ALA A 124 -11.74 3.57 10.56
N ALA A 125 -11.56 3.08 9.32
CA ALA A 125 -11.53 3.92 8.12
C ALA A 125 -12.84 4.69 7.91
N LEU A 126 -14.00 4.08 8.24
CA LEU A 126 -15.32 4.70 8.09
C LEU A 126 -15.50 5.95 8.96
N VAL A 127 -14.75 6.04 10.06
CA VAL A 127 -14.83 7.12 11.04
C VAL A 127 -13.56 7.96 11.13
N ALA A 128 -12.51 7.64 10.36
CA ALA A 128 -11.21 8.31 10.43
C ALA A 128 -11.28 9.81 10.15
N ILE A 129 -12.23 10.26 9.32
CA ILE A 129 -12.43 11.68 8.96
C ILE A 129 -13.17 12.44 10.09
N TRP A 130 -13.92 11.75 10.94
CA TRP A 130 -14.87 12.38 11.87
C TRP A 130 -14.21 13.34 12.87
N PRO A 131 -13.05 13.05 13.48
CA PRO A 131 -12.39 13.98 14.39
C PRO A 131 -12.02 15.32 13.72
N LEU A 132 -11.56 15.28 12.47
CA LEU A 132 -11.19 16.48 11.72
C LEU A 132 -12.41 17.26 11.26
N ALA A 133 -13.45 16.56 10.79
CA ALA A 133 -14.72 17.18 10.40
C ALA A 133 -15.38 17.86 11.61
N TRP A 134 -15.38 17.21 12.79
CA TRP A 134 -15.79 17.80 14.07
C TRP A 134 -15.03 19.09 14.38
N LEU A 135 -13.71 19.10 14.21
CA LEU A 135 -12.90 20.29 14.48
C LEU A 135 -13.31 21.45 13.56
N ALA A 136 -13.58 21.16 12.29
CA ALA A 136 -14.09 22.14 11.32
C ALA A 136 -15.49 22.68 11.71
N THR A 137 -16.25 21.99 12.57
CA THR A 137 -17.53 22.48 13.09
C THR A 137 -17.41 23.48 14.24
N ARG A 138 -16.21 23.85 14.71
CA ARG A 138 -16.06 24.71 15.89
C ARG A 138 -15.82 26.18 15.52
N PRO A 139 -16.78 27.10 15.79
CA PRO A 139 -16.55 28.53 15.64
C PRO A 139 -15.50 29.03 16.65
N GLY A 140 -14.73 30.05 16.27
CA GLY A 140 -13.77 30.75 17.16
C GLY A 140 -12.29 30.36 16.98
N LEU A 141 -12.00 29.27 16.27
CA LEU A 141 -10.64 28.95 15.84
C LEU A 141 -10.33 29.69 14.53
N ARG A 142 -9.21 30.43 14.45
CA ARG A 142 -8.67 30.82 13.14
C ARG A 142 -8.41 29.52 12.36
N ALA A 143 -9.11 29.30 11.25
CA ALA A 143 -9.07 28.04 10.51
C ALA A 143 -7.63 27.56 10.21
N ALA A 144 -6.71 28.50 9.94
CA ALA A 144 -5.29 28.21 9.74
C ALA A 144 -4.59 27.67 10.99
N HIS A 145 -4.89 28.21 12.17
CA HIS A 145 -4.33 27.72 13.43
C HIS A 145 -4.90 26.34 13.80
N ALA A 146 -6.20 26.10 13.55
CA ALA A 146 -6.79 24.77 13.73
C ALA A 146 -6.16 23.74 12.79
N GLY A 147 -6.01 24.09 11.51
CA GLY A 147 -5.36 23.25 10.52
C GLY A 147 -3.92 22.89 10.90
N LEU A 148 -3.13 23.87 11.35
CA LEU A 148 -1.75 23.64 11.79
C LEU A 148 -1.67 22.61 12.93
N TRP A 149 -2.43 22.80 14.01
CA TRP A 149 -2.38 21.88 15.15
C TRP A 149 -3.00 20.51 14.85
N ALA A 150 -3.99 20.46 13.95
CA ALA A 150 -4.51 19.19 13.44
C ALA A 150 -3.46 18.44 12.62
N ALA A 151 -2.66 19.15 11.80
CA ALA A 151 -1.53 18.56 11.08
C ALA A 151 -0.47 18.01 12.05
N VAL A 152 -0.12 18.76 13.09
CA VAL A 152 0.81 18.29 14.15
C VAL A 152 0.27 17.04 14.85
N GLY A 153 -1.04 16.94 15.10
CA GLY A 153 -1.61 15.72 15.66
C GLY A 153 -1.60 14.55 14.67
N ALA A 154 -1.92 14.82 13.40
CA ALA A 154 -1.96 13.83 12.34
C ALA A 154 -0.56 13.28 11.99
N SER A 155 0.51 14.04 12.31
CA SER A 155 1.88 13.61 12.04
C SER A 155 2.28 12.35 12.80
N ALA A 156 1.61 12.01 13.90
CA ALA A 156 1.84 10.76 14.62
C ALA A 156 1.66 9.52 13.71
N PHE A 157 0.66 9.52 12.82
CA PHE A 157 0.45 8.44 11.87
C PHE A 157 1.56 8.41 10.81
N TRP A 158 1.90 9.57 10.24
CA TRP A 158 2.90 9.66 9.17
C TRP A 158 4.32 9.39 9.65
N LEU A 159 4.67 9.78 10.88
CA LEU A 159 5.93 9.41 11.52
C LEU A 159 6.11 7.89 11.58
N TRP A 160 5.02 7.16 11.84
CA TRP A 160 5.04 5.70 11.87
C TRP A 160 5.00 5.10 10.46
N ALA A 161 4.04 5.50 9.63
CA ALA A 161 3.81 4.95 8.30
C ALA A 161 5.04 5.13 7.37
N GLU A 162 5.70 6.28 7.46
CA GLU A 162 6.85 6.64 6.63
C GLU A 162 8.20 6.35 7.31
N SER A 163 8.20 5.69 8.49
CA SER A 163 9.42 5.45 9.26
C SER A 163 10.50 4.70 8.47
N PHE A 164 10.12 3.86 7.51
CA PHE A 164 11.05 3.14 6.64
C PHE A 164 11.98 4.07 5.85
N LEU A 165 11.54 5.30 5.54
CA LEU A 165 12.36 6.29 4.86
C LEU A 165 13.59 6.70 5.67
N ILE A 166 13.64 6.46 6.99
CA ILE A 166 14.83 6.77 7.80
C ILE A 166 16.07 6.03 7.28
N GLY A 167 15.92 4.77 6.86
CA GLY A 167 17.04 3.98 6.35
C GLY A 167 17.28 4.10 4.84
N VAL A 168 16.38 4.79 4.11
CA VAL A 168 16.54 5.11 2.68
C VAL A 168 17.08 6.52 2.50
N THR A 169 16.49 7.49 3.20
CA THR A 169 16.82 8.91 3.17
C THR A 169 16.41 9.61 4.48
N TRP A 170 17.30 9.58 5.48
CA TRP A 170 17.05 10.27 6.74
C TRP A 170 16.73 11.78 6.59
N PRO A 171 17.34 12.55 5.65
CA PRO A 171 17.00 13.96 5.47
C PRO A 171 15.61 14.15 4.82
N GLY A 172 15.17 13.21 3.99
CA GLY A 172 13.89 13.24 3.30
C GLY A 172 12.70 12.86 4.18
N PHE A 173 12.94 12.08 5.25
CA PHE A 173 11.88 11.58 6.14
C PHE A 173 11.02 12.68 6.76
N LEU A 174 11.61 13.65 7.46
CA LEU A 174 10.85 14.71 8.14
C LEU A 174 10.08 15.63 7.15
N PRO A 175 10.66 16.06 6.01
CA PRO A 175 9.92 16.77 4.97
C PRO A 175 8.71 16.00 4.42
N VAL A 176 8.84 14.69 4.16
CA VAL A 176 7.72 13.87 3.69
C VAL A 176 6.64 13.79 4.77
N VAL A 177 7.00 13.54 6.03
CA VAL A 177 6.05 13.54 7.15
C VAL A 177 5.32 14.87 7.27
N ALA A 178 6.03 15.99 7.17
CA ALA A 178 5.44 17.33 7.23
C ALA A 178 4.47 17.56 6.06
N LEU A 179 4.86 17.19 4.84
CA LEU A 179 4.02 17.29 3.64
C LEU A 179 2.75 16.44 3.80
N MET A 180 2.88 15.17 4.21
CA MET A 180 1.75 14.27 4.37
C MET A 180 0.79 14.74 5.48
N SER A 181 1.34 15.26 6.58
CA SER A 181 0.58 15.81 7.70
C SER A 181 -0.15 17.11 7.36
N ALA A 182 0.34 17.86 6.37
CA ALA A 182 -0.30 19.09 5.91
C ALA A 182 -1.69 18.84 5.31
N TYR A 183 -1.95 17.68 4.69
CA TYR A 183 -3.24 17.39 4.06
C TYR A 183 -4.42 17.33 5.06
N PRO A 184 -4.35 16.56 6.17
CA PRO A 184 -5.35 16.65 7.24
C PRO A 184 -5.55 18.07 7.78
N GLY A 185 -4.48 18.86 7.92
CA GLY A 185 -4.56 20.26 8.34
C GLY A 185 -5.24 21.16 7.30
N LEU A 186 -4.92 20.97 6.02
CA LEU A 186 -5.49 21.69 4.90
C LEU A 186 -6.98 21.37 4.74
N PHE A 187 -7.39 20.14 5.00
CA PHE A 187 -8.80 19.75 5.06
C PHE A 187 -9.57 20.58 6.10
N VAL A 188 -9.06 20.65 7.34
CA VAL A 188 -9.67 21.45 8.42
C VAL A 188 -9.73 22.93 8.02
N TRP A 189 -8.65 23.45 7.42
CA TRP A 189 -8.61 24.82 6.95
C TRP A 189 -9.64 25.09 5.84
N LEU A 190 -9.71 24.24 4.82
CA LEU A 190 -10.63 24.37 3.67
C LEU A 190 -12.07 24.37 4.12
N VAL A 191 -12.50 23.36 4.88
CA VAL A 191 -13.88 23.24 5.36
C VAL A 191 -14.21 24.39 6.33
N GLY A 192 -13.29 24.75 7.22
CA GLY A 192 -13.47 25.88 8.13
C GLY A 192 -13.59 27.23 7.40
N ARG A 193 -12.82 27.45 6.32
CA ARG A 193 -12.90 28.65 5.48
C ARG A 193 -14.18 28.68 4.64
N ALA A 194 -14.54 27.56 4.02
CA ALA A 194 -15.78 27.42 3.26
C ALA A 194 -16.98 27.75 4.15
N ARG A 195 -17.04 27.24 5.37
CA ARG A 195 -18.09 27.62 6.33
C ARG A 195 -18.12 29.12 6.64
N ALA A 196 -16.96 29.73 6.85
CA ALA A 196 -16.86 31.12 7.25
C ALA A 196 -17.18 32.12 6.12
N ARG A 197 -17.02 31.72 4.86
CA ARG A 197 -17.13 32.60 3.67
C ARG A 197 -18.23 32.21 2.70
N ALA A 198 -18.60 30.94 2.68
CA ALA A 198 -19.66 30.35 1.86
C ALA A 198 -20.56 29.44 2.73
N PRO A 199 -21.23 29.99 3.77
CA PRO A 199 -22.08 29.21 4.68
C PRO A 199 -23.27 28.53 3.99
N TRP A 200 -23.60 28.95 2.76
CA TRP A 200 -24.59 28.31 1.89
C TRP A 200 -24.14 26.93 1.38
N ILE A 201 -22.84 26.60 1.43
CA ILE A 201 -22.33 25.27 1.11
C ILE A 201 -22.44 24.39 2.37
N PRO A 202 -23.28 23.34 2.38
CA PRO A 202 -23.46 22.49 3.55
C PRO A 202 -22.22 21.62 3.83
N PHE A 203 -22.10 21.12 5.06
CA PHE A 203 -21.10 20.11 5.43
C PHE A 203 -21.24 18.82 4.63
N ALA A 204 -22.49 18.46 4.27
CA ALA A 204 -22.78 17.32 3.41
C ALA A 204 -22.09 17.39 2.03
N ALA A 205 -21.76 18.60 1.54
CA ALA A 205 -21.02 18.79 0.30
C ALA A 205 -19.54 19.12 0.55
N SER A 206 -19.25 20.08 1.43
CA SER A 206 -17.88 20.57 1.65
C SER A 206 -16.93 19.52 2.23
N VAL A 207 -17.40 18.61 3.10
CA VAL A 207 -16.56 17.55 3.68
C VAL A 207 -16.09 16.53 2.63
N PRO A 208 -16.98 15.84 1.88
CA PRO A 208 -16.55 14.88 0.87
C PRO A 208 -15.72 15.52 -0.24
N ILE A 209 -16.10 16.72 -0.70
CA ILE A 209 -15.36 17.45 -1.73
C ILE A 209 -13.94 17.78 -1.25
N ALA A 210 -13.80 18.39 -0.06
CA ALA A 210 -12.49 18.78 0.44
C ALA A 210 -11.58 17.57 0.71
N TRP A 211 -12.11 16.49 1.30
CA TRP A 211 -11.30 15.31 1.61
C TRP A 211 -10.76 14.64 0.35
N VAL A 212 -11.64 14.31 -0.59
CA VAL A 212 -11.25 13.59 -1.80
C VAL A 212 -10.44 14.46 -2.75
N ALA A 213 -10.72 15.77 -2.85
CA ALA A 213 -9.88 16.67 -3.62
C ALA A 213 -8.43 16.69 -3.10
N LEU A 214 -8.24 16.63 -1.78
CA LEU A 214 -6.92 16.54 -1.17
C LEU A 214 -6.25 15.18 -1.37
N GLU A 215 -7.02 14.09 -1.35
CA GLU A 215 -6.52 12.76 -1.71
C GLU A 215 -6.07 12.68 -3.17
N VAL A 216 -6.79 13.31 -4.10
CA VAL A 216 -6.41 13.38 -5.52
C VAL A 216 -5.21 14.31 -5.72
N LEU A 217 -5.20 15.48 -5.07
CA LEU A 217 -4.07 16.41 -5.09
C LEU A 217 -2.78 15.71 -4.63
N ARG A 218 -2.86 14.97 -3.51
CA ARG A 218 -1.74 14.17 -2.99
C ARG A 218 -1.38 13.00 -3.89
N GLY A 219 -2.39 12.29 -4.38
CA GLY A 219 -2.23 10.99 -5.03
C GLY A 219 -1.87 11.04 -6.51
N GLU A 220 -2.17 12.15 -7.21
CA GLU A 220 -1.94 12.26 -8.66
C GLU A 220 -1.23 13.54 -9.11
N VAL A 221 -1.20 14.61 -8.30
CA VAL A 221 -0.73 15.94 -8.76
C VAL A 221 0.60 16.34 -8.12
N VAL A 222 0.71 16.26 -6.79
CA VAL A 222 1.91 16.70 -6.07
C VAL A 222 3.02 15.67 -6.26
N PHE A 223 4.15 16.11 -6.84
CA PHE A 223 5.34 15.28 -7.11
C PHE A 223 5.02 13.97 -7.86
N ASP A 224 4.17 14.08 -8.89
CA ASP A 224 3.70 12.96 -9.73
C ASP A 224 2.85 11.90 -8.99
N GLY A 225 2.53 12.14 -7.71
CA GLY A 225 1.52 11.41 -6.95
C GLY A 225 2.09 10.49 -5.87
N TYR A 226 1.44 10.52 -4.70
CA TYR A 226 1.70 9.60 -3.58
C TYR A 226 0.37 9.08 -3.01
N ALA A 227 -0.27 8.16 -3.74
CA ALA A 227 -1.61 7.66 -3.44
C ALA A 227 -1.64 6.56 -2.37
N TRP A 228 -0.78 6.64 -1.35
CA TRP A 228 -0.73 5.70 -0.23
C TRP A 228 -1.70 6.07 0.88
N TYR A 229 -2.16 5.08 1.63
CA TYR A 229 -3.00 5.28 2.82
C TYR A 229 -4.26 6.14 2.56
N LEU A 230 -4.96 5.92 1.44
CA LEU A 230 -6.24 6.59 1.17
C LEU A 230 -7.33 6.02 2.08
N VAL A 231 -8.26 6.85 2.55
CA VAL A 231 -9.25 6.41 3.55
C VAL A 231 -10.12 5.24 3.05
N GLY A 232 -10.34 5.14 1.73
CA GLY A 232 -11.06 4.03 1.12
C GLY A 232 -10.30 2.70 1.12
N HIS A 233 -8.96 2.73 1.17
CA HIS A 233 -8.13 1.54 0.93
C HIS A 233 -8.42 0.33 1.84
N PRO A 234 -8.58 0.50 3.17
CA PRO A 234 -8.85 -0.62 4.07
C PRO A 234 -10.16 -1.34 3.78
N LEU A 235 -11.11 -0.70 3.09
CA LEU A 235 -12.43 -1.26 2.82
C LEU A 235 -12.42 -2.40 1.80
N ILE A 236 -11.26 -2.70 1.20
CA ILE A 236 -11.07 -3.89 0.36
C ILE A 236 -11.23 -5.19 1.15
N ASP A 237 -11.09 -5.14 2.47
CA ASP A 237 -11.37 -6.25 3.39
C ASP A 237 -12.76 -6.11 4.06
N GLY A 238 -13.48 -5.02 3.79
CA GLY A 238 -14.77 -4.71 4.39
C GLY A 238 -15.91 -5.56 3.82
N LEU A 239 -16.55 -6.35 4.68
CA LEU A 239 -17.67 -7.24 4.34
C LEU A 239 -17.36 -8.17 3.15
N GLY A 240 -16.21 -8.86 3.18
CA GLY A 240 -15.79 -9.76 2.09
C GLY A 240 -15.39 -9.04 0.80
N GLY A 241 -15.02 -7.76 0.91
CA GLY A 241 -14.65 -6.86 -0.18
C GLY A 241 -15.82 -6.06 -0.77
N TRP A 242 -17.04 -6.26 -0.27
CA TRP A 242 -18.23 -5.58 -0.77
C TRP A 242 -18.14 -4.05 -0.66
N LEU A 243 -17.56 -3.54 0.43
CA LEU A 243 -17.43 -2.10 0.65
C LEU A 243 -16.50 -1.42 -0.36
N ALA A 244 -15.54 -2.14 -0.93
CA ALA A 244 -14.65 -1.62 -1.97
C ALA A 244 -15.20 -1.75 -3.39
N MET A 245 -16.25 -2.54 -3.64
CA MET A 245 -16.80 -2.77 -4.98
C MET A 245 -17.16 -1.50 -5.80
N PRO A 246 -17.55 -0.35 -5.20
CA PRO A 246 -17.65 0.90 -5.97
C PRO A 246 -16.34 1.30 -6.67
N GLY A 247 -15.20 0.81 -6.21
CA GLY A 247 -13.89 0.98 -6.85
C GLY A 247 -13.84 0.41 -8.27
N ALA A 248 -14.57 -0.67 -8.56
CA ALA A 248 -14.72 -1.18 -9.93
C ALA A 248 -15.56 -0.24 -10.82
N VAL A 249 -16.30 0.70 -10.24
CA VAL A 249 -17.11 1.67 -10.97
C VAL A 249 -16.37 2.99 -11.18
N GLY A 250 -15.75 3.54 -10.14
CA GLY A 250 -15.16 4.89 -10.17
C GLY A 250 -13.78 5.01 -9.52
N GLY A 251 -13.09 3.89 -9.29
CA GLY A 251 -11.78 3.88 -8.67
C GLY A 251 -11.80 4.07 -7.15
N GLN A 252 -10.62 3.98 -6.54
CA GLN A 252 -10.40 4.18 -5.10
C GLN A 252 -10.99 5.50 -4.57
N TYR A 253 -10.97 6.58 -5.36
CA TYR A 253 -11.51 7.89 -4.95
C TYR A 253 -13.03 7.91 -4.82
N LEU A 254 -13.76 7.08 -5.58
CA LEU A 254 -15.21 6.96 -5.41
C LEU A 254 -15.54 6.33 -4.04
N VAL A 255 -14.75 5.36 -3.59
CA VAL A 255 -14.92 4.73 -2.28
C VAL A 255 -14.62 5.75 -1.17
N SER A 256 -13.53 6.51 -1.29
CA SER A 256 -13.24 7.62 -0.36
C SER A 256 -14.36 8.67 -0.33
N LEU A 257 -14.98 8.98 -1.48
CA LEU A 257 -16.08 9.93 -1.57
C LEU A 257 -17.30 9.49 -0.78
N VAL A 258 -17.67 8.21 -0.88
CA VAL A 258 -18.80 7.64 -0.13
C VAL A 258 -18.52 7.66 1.37
N VAL A 259 -17.30 7.30 1.79
CA VAL A 259 -16.87 7.38 3.21
C VAL A 259 -16.96 8.80 3.74
N ALA A 260 -16.42 9.77 3.00
CA ALA A 260 -16.41 11.16 3.42
C ALA A 260 -17.83 11.79 3.41
N ALA A 261 -18.73 11.31 2.55
CA ALA A 261 -20.13 11.73 2.52
C ALA A 261 -20.86 11.36 3.82
N LEU A 262 -20.60 10.16 4.38
CA LEU A 262 -21.14 9.76 5.69
C LEU A 262 -20.73 10.77 6.78
N ALA A 263 -19.45 11.14 6.83
CA ALA A 263 -18.97 12.16 7.76
C ALA A 263 -19.65 13.51 7.53
N GLY A 264 -19.82 13.92 6.28
CA GLY A 264 -20.50 15.16 5.89
C GLY A 264 -21.94 15.25 6.40
N PHE A 265 -22.76 14.22 6.17
CA PHE A 265 -24.16 14.20 6.63
C PHE A 265 -24.29 14.11 8.16
N VAL A 266 -23.44 13.31 8.82
CA VAL A 266 -23.41 13.24 10.29
C VAL A 266 -23.14 14.62 10.88
N TRP A 267 -22.11 15.31 10.40
CA TRP A 267 -21.76 16.62 10.93
C TRP A 267 -22.74 17.72 10.53
N GLN A 268 -23.37 17.64 9.36
CA GLN A 268 -24.46 18.55 8.99
C GLN A 268 -25.59 18.55 10.04
N ALA A 269 -26.01 17.37 10.51
CA ALA A 269 -27.06 17.22 11.53
C ALA A 269 -26.67 17.86 12.88
N ARG A 270 -25.38 17.86 13.21
CA ARG A 270 -24.86 18.29 14.51
C ARG A 270 -24.62 19.80 14.59
N VAL A 271 -24.54 20.49 13.46
CA VAL A 271 -24.22 21.93 13.38
C VAL A 271 -25.45 22.79 13.04
N GLY A 272 -26.65 22.26 13.29
CA GLY A 272 -27.91 22.98 13.07
C GLY A 272 -28.61 22.66 11.76
N GLY A 273 -28.11 21.70 10.96
CA GLY A 273 -28.85 21.17 9.83
C GLY A 273 -30.06 20.34 10.25
N SER A 274 -31.04 20.20 9.36
CA SER A 274 -32.21 19.36 9.59
C SER A 274 -31.79 17.91 9.82
N LYS A 275 -32.16 17.35 10.99
CA LYS A 275 -31.95 15.93 11.31
C LYS A 275 -32.61 15.01 10.28
N ARG A 276 -33.78 15.41 9.75
CA ARG A 276 -34.47 14.67 8.69
C ARG A 276 -33.62 14.61 7.42
N VAL A 277 -33.08 15.75 6.98
CA VAL A 277 -32.19 15.80 5.80
C VAL A 277 -30.94 14.95 6.01
N ALA A 278 -30.36 14.96 7.21
CA ALA A 278 -29.19 14.12 7.50
C ALA A 278 -29.52 12.62 7.48
N VAL A 279 -30.65 12.20 8.06
CA VAL A 279 -31.08 10.79 8.02
C VAL A 279 -31.38 10.36 6.59
N ILE A 280 -32.09 11.17 5.81
CA ILE A 280 -32.37 10.91 4.39
C ILE A 280 -31.05 10.83 3.60
N GLY A 281 -30.13 11.77 3.83
CA GLY A 281 -28.82 11.79 3.18
C GLY A 281 -27.95 10.57 3.51
N LEU A 282 -27.95 10.13 4.77
CA LEU A 282 -27.26 8.90 5.19
C LEU A 282 -27.89 7.66 4.55
N ALA A 283 -29.22 7.56 4.54
CA ALA A 283 -29.93 6.47 3.88
C ALA A 283 -29.66 6.45 2.38
N ALA A 284 -29.70 7.62 1.72
CA ALA A 284 -29.38 7.76 0.30
C ALA A 284 -27.92 7.41 0.01
N THR A 285 -26.97 7.80 0.87
CA THR A 285 -25.55 7.44 0.74
C THR A 285 -25.37 5.93 0.88
N GLY A 286 -26.04 5.29 1.85
CA GLY A 286 -26.02 3.84 2.02
C GLY A 286 -26.63 3.09 0.82
N ALA A 287 -27.77 3.57 0.31
CA ALA A 287 -28.40 3.01 -0.88
C ALA A 287 -27.52 3.19 -2.14
N ALA A 288 -26.91 4.36 -2.31
CA ALA A 288 -25.96 4.62 -3.39
C ALA A 288 -24.72 3.71 -3.28
N TRP A 289 -24.18 3.52 -2.08
CA TRP A 289 -23.07 2.58 -1.86
C TRP A 289 -23.47 1.16 -2.27
N ALA A 290 -24.61 0.67 -1.78
CA ALA A 290 -25.10 -0.66 -2.12
C ALA A 290 -25.34 -0.83 -3.63
N GLY A 291 -25.94 0.18 -4.29
CA GLY A 291 -26.17 0.18 -5.73
C GLY A 291 -24.87 0.20 -6.54
N LEU A 292 -23.90 1.02 -6.15
CA LEU A 292 -22.57 1.07 -6.77
C LEU A 292 -21.79 -0.22 -6.55
N ALA A 293 -21.90 -0.83 -5.36
CA ALA A 293 -21.27 -2.12 -5.06
C ALA A 293 -21.88 -3.24 -5.90
N ALA A 294 -23.21 -3.27 -6.04
CA ALA A 294 -23.90 -4.22 -6.90
C ALA A 294 -23.55 -4.03 -8.38
N LEU A 295 -23.43 -2.79 -8.85
CA LEU A 295 -22.95 -2.49 -10.21
C LEU A 295 -21.51 -2.95 -10.41
N GLY A 296 -20.62 -2.69 -9.45
CA GLY A 296 -19.23 -3.14 -9.45
C GLY A 296 -19.14 -4.67 -9.54
N GLU A 297 -19.85 -5.38 -8.65
CA GLU A 297 -19.92 -6.85 -8.66
C GLU A 297 -20.47 -7.39 -9.98
N ARG A 298 -21.55 -6.79 -10.52
CA ARG A 298 -22.10 -7.17 -11.83
C ARG A 298 -21.08 -6.97 -12.94
N SER A 299 -20.34 -5.87 -12.93
CA SER A 299 -19.30 -5.60 -13.93
C SER A 299 -18.17 -6.62 -13.89
N LEU A 300 -17.74 -7.02 -12.69
CA LEU A 300 -16.68 -8.02 -12.48
C LEU A 300 -17.15 -9.45 -12.78
N ARG A 301 -18.43 -9.76 -12.56
CA ARG A 301 -19.03 -11.05 -13.02
C ARG A 301 -19.12 -11.13 -14.54
N GLY A 302 -19.28 -10.00 -15.22
CA GLY A 302 -19.32 -9.91 -16.68
C GLY A 302 -17.95 -10.02 -17.35
N ILE A 303 -16.85 -10.02 -16.57
CA ILE A 303 -15.51 -10.33 -17.08
C ILE A 303 -15.45 -11.84 -17.26
N ALA A 304 -15.41 -12.28 -18.52
CA ALA A 304 -15.38 -13.70 -18.84
C ALA A 304 -14.06 -14.31 -18.36
N ASP A 305 -14.18 -15.52 -17.82
CA ASP A 305 -13.04 -16.37 -17.45
C ASP A 305 -12.33 -16.77 -18.74
N ALA A 306 -11.14 -16.20 -18.96
CA ALA A 306 -10.33 -16.48 -20.15
C ALA A 306 -9.46 -17.74 -19.97
N GLY A 307 -9.77 -18.55 -18.95
CA GLY A 307 -9.01 -19.71 -18.53
C GLY A 307 -8.12 -19.39 -17.33
N THR A 308 -7.29 -20.36 -16.97
CA THR A 308 -6.33 -20.24 -15.87
C THR A 308 -4.94 -20.54 -16.36
N ILE A 309 -3.93 -19.88 -15.78
CA ILE A 309 -2.52 -20.23 -15.97
C ILE A 309 -1.90 -20.53 -14.60
N ARG A 310 -1.13 -21.62 -14.50
CA ARG A 310 -0.37 -21.92 -13.28
C ARG A 310 0.95 -21.16 -13.30
N VAL A 311 1.16 -20.27 -12.34
CA VAL A 311 2.34 -19.39 -12.31
C VAL A 311 3.20 -19.73 -11.09
N GLY A 312 4.49 -19.87 -11.32
CA GLY A 312 5.52 -19.96 -10.30
C GLY A 312 6.15 -18.59 -10.03
N VAL A 313 6.27 -18.22 -8.76
CA VAL A 313 6.91 -16.99 -8.32
C VAL A 313 8.10 -17.35 -7.46
N VAL A 314 9.28 -16.88 -7.87
CA VAL A 314 10.51 -17.01 -7.09
C VAL A 314 10.61 -15.82 -6.14
N GLN A 315 10.81 -16.09 -4.86
CA GLN A 315 11.09 -15.08 -3.85
C GLN A 315 12.52 -15.27 -3.34
N THR A 316 13.35 -14.25 -3.51
CA THR A 316 14.81 -14.38 -3.45
C THR A 316 15.42 -14.01 -2.10
N ASN A 317 14.73 -13.21 -1.29
CA ASN A 317 15.21 -12.74 0.02
C ASN A 317 16.61 -12.08 0.02
N LEU A 318 16.97 -11.41 -1.07
CA LEU A 318 18.21 -10.67 -1.16
C LEU A 318 18.13 -9.38 -0.32
N SER A 319 19.01 -9.24 0.67
CA SER A 319 19.09 -8.02 1.48
C SER A 319 19.38 -6.78 0.62
N SER A 320 18.76 -5.65 0.94
CA SER A 320 19.05 -4.37 0.29
C SER A 320 20.52 -3.97 0.44
N SER A 321 21.15 -4.25 1.58
CA SER A 321 22.58 -4.00 1.81
C SER A 321 23.49 -4.81 0.88
N ASN A 322 23.04 -6.02 0.50
CA ASN A 322 23.80 -6.85 -0.42
C ASN A 322 23.75 -6.25 -1.83
N LYS A 323 22.76 -5.44 -2.21
CA LYS A 323 22.77 -4.79 -3.52
C LYS A 323 23.79 -3.65 -3.62
N GLU A 324 24.12 -3.01 -2.51
CA GLU A 324 25.10 -1.92 -2.47
C GLU A 324 26.54 -2.42 -2.63
N THR A 325 26.82 -3.66 -2.17
CA THR A 325 28.18 -4.22 -2.15
C THR A 325 28.25 -5.66 -2.68
N TRP A 326 27.28 -6.10 -3.51
CA TRP A 326 27.03 -7.51 -3.89
C TRP A 326 28.30 -8.18 -4.40
N PRO A 327 29.06 -8.88 -3.54
CA PRO A 327 30.36 -9.38 -3.95
C PRO A 327 30.14 -10.61 -4.84
N ILE A 328 31.03 -10.83 -5.81
CA ILE A 328 30.77 -11.78 -6.89
C ILE A 328 30.56 -13.21 -6.38
N GLU A 329 31.22 -13.62 -5.30
CA GLU A 329 31.06 -14.97 -4.72
C GLU A 329 29.64 -15.16 -4.21
N ARG A 330 29.05 -14.11 -3.61
CA ARG A 330 27.65 -14.11 -3.20
C ARG A 330 26.72 -14.04 -4.40
N GLN A 331 27.04 -13.26 -5.45
CA GLN A 331 26.26 -13.25 -6.68
C GLN A 331 26.13 -14.65 -7.29
N VAL A 332 27.24 -15.40 -7.36
CA VAL A 332 27.25 -16.79 -7.83
C VAL A 332 26.41 -17.69 -6.93
N ALA A 333 26.59 -17.62 -5.61
CA ALA A 333 25.81 -18.45 -4.67
C ALA A 333 24.31 -18.14 -4.72
N ASP A 334 23.94 -16.86 -4.80
CA ASP A 334 22.56 -16.40 -4.92
C ASP A 334 21.94 -16.84 -6.25
N PHE A 335 22.68 -16.73 -7.36
CA PHE A 335 22.20 -17.18 -8.66
C PHE A 335 21.89 -18.68 -8.68
N VAL A 336 22.81 -19.51 -8.17
CA VAL A 336 22.59 -20.97 -8.07
C VAL A 336 21.35 -21.28 -7.24
N ARG A 337 21.14 -20.54 -6.14
CA ARG A 337 19.94 -20.67 -5.31
C ARG A 337 18.68 -20.27 -6.08
N PHE A 338 18.70 -19.15 -6.81
CA PHE A 338 17.55 -18.69 -7.61
C PHE A 338 17.22 -19.64 -8.75
N ALA A 339 18.24 -20.26 -9.36
CA ALA A 339 18.07 -21.31 -10.36
C ALA A 339 17.36 -22.53 -9.73
N GLY A 340 17.81 -23.01 -8.56
CA GLY A 340 17.15 -24.12 -7.86
C GLY A 340 15.68 -23.84 -7.50
N LEU A 341 15.36 -22.61 -7.06
CA LEU A 341 13.96 -22.20 -6.84
C LEU A 341 13.15 -22.17 -8.15
N THR A 342 13.78 -21.81 -9.27
CA THR A 342 13.13 -21.82 -10.59
C THR A 342 12.82 -23.25 -11.03
N GLU A 343 13.76 -24.18 -10.87
CA GLU A 343 13.57 -25.61 -11.12
C GLU A 343 12.44 -26.17 -10.24
N GLU A 344 12.42 -25.81 -8.96
CA GLU A 344 11.36 -26.22 -8.04
C GLU A 344 9.98 -25.71 -8.47
N ALA A 345 9.89 -24.44 -8.88
CA ALA A 345 8.64 -23.89 -9.40
C ALA A 345 8.15 -24.64 -10.65
N ALA A 346 9.08 -24.97 -11.57
CA ALA A 346 8.78 -25.76 -12.75
C ALA A 346 8.36 -27.20 -12.40
N ALA A 347 9.06 -27.86 -11.46
CA ALA A 347 8.74 -29.20 -10.98
C ALA A 347 7.36 -29.27 -10.29
N ARG A 348 6.92 -28.18 -9.64
CA ARG A 348 5.58 -28.00 -9.09
C ARG A 348 4.51 -27.67 -10.14
N GLY A 349 4.87 -27.69 -11.44
CA GLY A 349 3.97 -27.57 -12.58
C GLY A 349 3.68 -26.14 -13.02
N ALA A 350 4.57 -25.18 -12.78
CA ALA A 350 4.42 -23.83 -13.30
C ALA A 350 4.50 -23.79 -14.84
N ASN A 351 3.55 -23.12 -15.48
CA ASN A 351 3.56 -22.82 -16.92
C ASN A 351 4.24 -21.50 -17.27
N MET A 352 4.54 -20.68 -16.26
CA MET A 352 5.35 -19.47 -16.37
C MET A 352 6.02 -19.23 -15.02
N VAL A 353 7.30 -18.82 -15.01
CA VAL A 353 8.01 -18.43 -13.80
C VAL A 353 8.29 -16.92 -13.79
N VAL A 354 8.15 -16.27 -12.64
CA VAL A 354 8.41 -14.84 -12.48
C VAL A 354 9.46 -14.61 -11.40
N TRP A 355 10.48 -13.82 -11.74
CA TRP A 355 11.49 -13.34 -10.79
C TRP A 355 11.17 -11.91 -10.30
N PRO A 356 11.60 -11.53 -9.10
CA PRO A 356 11.42 -10.17 -8.59
C PRO A 356 12.27 -9.13 -9.34
N GLU A 357 12.02 -7.87 -9.04
CA GLU A 357 12.70 -6.71 -9.63
C GLU A 357 14.20 -6.69 -9.33
N THR A 358 15.05 -6.70 -10.37
CA THR A 358 16.52 -6.57 -10.31
C THR A 358 17.18 -7.63 -9.43
N MET A 359 16.86 -8.90 -9.70
CA MET A 359 17.38 -10.06 -8.94
C MET A 359 18.38 -10.90 -9.73
N LYS A 360 18.59 -10.64 -11.03
CA LYS A 360 19.60 -11.36 -11.79
C LYS A 360 20.95 -10.66 -11.55
N PRO A 361 22.00 -11.38 -11.12
CA PRO A 361 23.34 -10.79 -11.07
C PRO A 361 23.90 -10.51 -12.47
N GLY A 362 24.99 -9.75 -12.53
CA GLY A 362 25.56 -9.22 -13.77
C GLY A 362 24.93 -7.89 -14.22
N LEU A 363 25.23 -7.46 -15.45
CA LEU A 363 24.87 -6.11 -15.91
C LEU A 363 23.42 -5.99 -16.40
N SER A 364 23.03 -6.78 -17.40
CA SER A 364 21.66 -6.75 -17.96
C SER A 364 21.33 -8.03 -18.76
N LEU A 365 20.12 -8.07 -19.34
CA LEU A 365 19.65 -9.04 -20.33
C LEU A 365 19.40 -8.40 -21.70
N ASP A 366 19.56 -7.08 -21.84
CA ASP A 366 19.32 -6.41 -23.12
C ASP A 366 20.44 -6.72 -24.14
N ALA A 367 20.08 -6.69 -25.43
CA ALA A 367 20.99 -7.07 -26.51
C ALA A 367 22.19 -6.13 -26.67
N GLU A 368 22.07 -4.85 -26.30
CA GLU A 368 23.19 -3.90 -26.36
C GLU A 368 24.21 -4.24 -25.26
N SER A 369 23.74 -4.45 -24.04
CA SER A 369 24.57 -4.88 -22.91
C SER A 369 25.29 -6.19 -23.18
N ASP A 370 24.57 -7.21 -23.65
CA ASP A 370 25.17 -8.51 -24.00
C ASP A 370 26.28 -8.36 -25.04
N ARG A 371 26.03 -7.61 -26.11
CA ARG A 371 27.03 -7.35 -27.16
C ARG A 371 28.28 -6.65 -26.60
N VAL A 372 28.10 -5.56 -25.84
CA VAL A 372 29.21 -4.79 -25.29
C VAL A 372 30.03 -5.61 -24.29
N GLU A 373 29.39 -6.39 -23.42
CA GLU A 373 30.08 -7.25 -22.46
C GLU A 373 30.92 -8.34 -23.17
N ARG A 374 30.39 -8.95 -24.23
CA ARG A 374 31.12 -9.95 -25.03
C ARG A 374 32.27 -9.36 -25.82
N GLU A 375 32.06 -8.21 -26.47
CA GLU A 375 33.12 -7.48 -27.21
C GLU A 375 34.26 -7.05 -26.28
N ALA A 376 33.93 -6.62 -25.06
CA ALA A 376 34.91 -6.25 -24.05
C ALA A 376 35.63 -7.46 -23.42
N GLY A 377 35.12 -8.69 -23.60
CA GLY A 377 35.72 -9.91 -23.07
C GLY A 377 35.85 -9.92 -21.55
N LEU A 378 34.90 -9.27 -20.85
CA LEU A 378 34.98 -9.08 -19.41
C LEU A 378 34.79 -10.40 -18.67
N VAL A 379 35.54 -10.55 -17.58
CA VAL A 379 35.46 -11.70 -16.68
C VAL A 379 35.37 -11.24 -15.25
N TYR A 380 34.59 -11.95 -14.45
CA TYR A 380 34.68 -11.85 -13.01
C TYR A 380 35.69 -12.84 -12.46
N GLU A 381 36.44 -12.39 -11.46
CA GLU A 381 37.36 -13.21 -10.69
C GLU A 381 36.69 -13.60 -9.38
N VAL A 382 36.37 -14.89 -9.26
CA VAL A 382 35.63 -15.46 -8.14
C VAL A 382 36.61 -16.28 -7.28
N PRO A 383 36.91 -15.85 -6.05
CA PRO A 383 37.58 -16.66 -5.04
C PRO A 383 36.98 -18.06 -4.94
N ASP A 384 37.84 -19.08 -5.00
CA ASP A 384 37.45 -20.47 -4.76
C ASP A 384 37.60 -20.84 -3.27
N ALA A 385 36.95 -21.94 -2.87
CA ALA A 385 36.98 -22.41 -1.48
C ALA A 385 38.33 -23.00 -1.03
N ARG A 386 39.27 -23.23 -1.95
CA ARG A 386 40.63 -23.75 -1.76
C ARG A 386 41.71 -22.65 -1.79
N GLY A 387 41.32 -21.38 -1.89
CA GLY A 387 42.22 -20.23 -1.92
C GLY A 387 42.73 -19.83 -3.31
N GLY A 388 42.20 -20.43 -4.39
CA GLY A 388 42.43 -20.03 -5.78
C GLY A 388 41.39 -19.02 -6.29
N THR A 389 41.47 -18.67 -7.58
CA THR A 389 40.51 -17.78 -8.25
C THR A 389 39.99 -18.45 -9.52
N ARG A 390 38.67 -18.63 -9.61
CA ARG A 390 37.97 -19.05 -10.82
C ARG A 390 37.57 -17.83 -11.63
N ARG A 391 37.80 -17.86 -12.94
CA ARG A 391 37.33 -16.82 -13.87
C ARG A 391 36.02 -17.25 -14.50
N ILE A 392 35.01 -16.38 -14.46
CA ILE A 392 33.74 -16.58 -15.17
C ILE A 392 33.52 -15.41 -16.13
N ALA A 393 32.92 -15.64 -17.29
CA ALA A 393 32.56 -14.56 -18.20
C ALA A 393 31.54 -13.63 -17.54
N ALA A 394 31.59 -12.33 -17.82
CA ALA A 394 30.60 -11.39 -17.30
C ALA A 394 29.16 -11.76 -17.73
N THR A 395 29.03 -12.34 -18.93
CA THR A 395 27.75 -12.83 -19.47
C THR A 395 27.30 -14.17 -18.89
N ALA A 396 28.09 -14.84 -18.03
CA ALA A 396 27.78 -16.19 -17.56
C ALA A 396 26.40 -16.27 -16.89
N PHE A 397 26.01 -15.26 -16.10
CA PHE A 397 24.67 -15.22 -15.50
C PHE A 397 23.54 -15.08 -16.53
N ALA A 398 23.78 -14.41 -17.66
CA ALA A 398 22.81 -14.35 -18.76
C ALA A 398 22.71 -15.71 -19.45
N ASP A 399 23.86 -16.28 -19.80
CA ASP A 399 23.99 -17.53 -20.53
C ASP A 399 23.36 -18.69 -19.75
N GLU A 400 23.71 -18.84 -18.47
CA GLU A 400 23.17 -19.88 -17.60
C GLU A 400 21.66 -19.71 -17.35
N LEU A 401 21.15 -18.48 -17.27
CA LEU A 401 19.71 -18.24 -17.11
C LEU A 401 18.92 -18.63 -18.37
N LEU A 402 19.47 -18.33 -19.55
CA LEU A 402 18.88 -18.72 -20.82
C LEU A 402 18.95 -20.24 -21.02
N GLU A 403 20.05 -20.89 -20.64
CA GLU A 403 20.18 -22.35 -20.67
C GLU A 403 19.20 -23.03 -19.70
N LEU A 404 19.05 -22.49 -18.48
CA LEU A 404 18.05 -22.95 -17.52
C LEU A 404 16.63 -22.85 -18.12
N GLN A 405 16.29 -21.69 -18.69
CA GLN A 405 14.99 -21.49 -19.32
C GLN A 405 14.76 -22.46 -20.49
N ALA A 406 15.77 -22.67 -21.32
CA ALA A 406 15.70 -23.62 -22.45
C ALA A 406 15.50 -25.06 -21.97
N THR A 407 16.21 -25.46 -20.92
CA THR A 407 16.15 -26.80 -20.33
C THR A 407 14.79 -27.07 -19.70
N LEU A 408 14.24 -26.10 -18.96
CA LEU A 408 12.93 -26.24 -18.34
C LEU A 408 11.79 -26.14 -19.36
N GLY A 409 11.99 -25.40 -20.46
CA GLY A 409 10.94 -25.14 -21.45
C GLY A 409 9.81 -24.24 -20.94
N VAL A 410 9.94 -23.69 -19.73
CA VAL A 410 8.92 -22.82 -19.10
C VAL A 410 9.26 -21.35 -19.38
N PRO A 411 8.35 -20.54 -19.94
CA PRO A 411 8.56 -19.11 -20.11
C PRO A 411 8.86 -18.39 -18.79
N MET A 412 9.77 -17.41 -18.83
CA MET A 412 10.16 -16.64 -17.64
C MET A 412 9.98 -15.13 -17.85
N ILE A 413 9.50 -14.43 -16.81
CA ILE A 413 9.54 -12.96 -16.75
C ILE A 413 10.53 -12.57 -15.66
N VAL A 414 11.57 -11.82 -16.03
CA VAL A 414 12.66 -11.44 -15.13
C VAL A 414 12.79 -9.92 -15.13
N GLY A 415 12.79 -9.32 -13.93
CA GLY A 415 13.04 -7.89 -13.76
C GLY A 415 14.54 -7.62 -13.65
N GLU A 416 15.09 -6.74 -14.47
CA GLU A 416 16.51 -6.38 -14.47
C GLU A 416 16.74 -4.94 -14.95
N ASN A 417 17.92 -4.37 -14.68
CA ASN A 417 18.32 -3.11 -15.28
C ASN A 417 18.48 -3.27 -16.81
N SER A 418 18.34 -2.17 -17.55
CA SER A 418 18.74 -2.11 -18.95
C SER A 418 19.37 -0.77 -19.29
N PHE A 419 20.17 -0.75 -20.35
CA PHE A 419 20.95 0.42 -20.74
C PHE A 419 20.67 0.84 -22.19
N GLU A 420 20.92 2.10 -22.48
CA GLU A 420 21.01 2.66 -23.84
C GLU A 420 22.31 3.47 -23.94
N GLY A 421 23.06 3.28 -25.03
CA GLY A 421 24.33 3.96 -25.26
C GLY A 421 25.42 3.50 -24.29
N LEU A 422 25.45 2.19 -24.00
CA LEU A 422 26.38 1.57 -23.08
C LEU A 422 27.79 1.53 -23.70
N SER A 423 28.79 1.89 -22.91
CA SER A 423 30.20 1.68 -23.21
C SER A 423 30.96 1.34 -21.94
N LEU A 424 31.98 0.49 -22.09
CA LEU A 424 32.82 0.00 -21.00
C LEU A 424 34.28 0.38 -21.25
N PRO A 425 34.62 1.69 -21.29
CA PRO A 425 36.02 2.10 -21.46
C PRO A 425 36.88 1.56 -20.32
N VAL A 426 38.07 1.10 -20.71
CA VAL A 426 39.10 0.66 -19.77
C VAL A 426 40.00 1.86 -19.47
N ASN A 427 40.14 2.19 -18.20
CA ASN A 427 41.05 3.24 -17.73
C ASN A 427 42.49 2.75 -17.77
N ASP A 428 43.44 3.69 -17.72
CA ASP A 428 44.89 3.39 -17.76
C ASP A 428 45.35 2.48 -16.60
N ASP A 429 44.61 2.46 -15.49
CA ASP A 429 44.86 1.59 -14.33
C ASP A 429 44.26 0.17 -14.47
N GLY A 430 43.65 -0.12 -15.62
CA GLY A 430 43.01 -1.40 -15.92
C GLY A 430 41.59 -1.55 -15.36
N THR A 431 41.05 -0.53 -14.69
CA THR A 431 39.65 -0.54 -14.23
C THR A 431 38.69 -0.29 -15.38
N VAL A 432 37.51 -0.92 -15.32
CA VAL A 432 36.44 -0.74 -16.31
C VAL A 432 35.44 0.27 -15.76
N GLU A 433 35.21 1.36 -16.51
CA GLU A 433 34.21 2.35 -16.16
C GLU A 433 32.89 2.04 -16.87
N LEU A 434 31.78 2.01 -16.13
CA LEU A 434 30.45 1.81 -16.69
C LEU A 434 29.87 3.15 -17.16
N LYS A 435 29.82 3.40 -18.48
CA LYS A 435 29.20 4.58 -19.07
C LYS A 435 27.96 4.23 -19.86
N TYR A 436 26.91 5.02 -19.70
CA TYR A 436 25.65 4.86 -20.44
C TYR A 436 24.98 6.23 -20.64
N ALA A 437 24.17 6.34 -21.70
CA ALA A 437 23.35 7.52 -21.92
C ALA A 437 22.08 7.49 -21.06
N ARG A 438 21.42 6.32 -20.98
CA ARG A 438 20.22 6.11 -20.17
C ARG A 438 20.25 4.74 -19.53
N ARG A 439 19.68 4.65 -18.33
CA ARG A 439 19.49 3.42 -17.56
C ARG A 439 18.02 3.28 -17.21
N PHE A 440 17.48 2.08 -17.32
CA PHE A 440 16.09 1.77 -17.00
C PHE A 440 16.00 0.62 -16.02
N ASN A 441 14.86 0.57 -15.35
CA ASN A 441 14.41 -0.58 -14.61
C ASN A 441 13.38 -1.30 -15.50
N SER A 442 13.70 -2.53 -15.90
CA SER A 442 13.04 -3.20 -17.00
C SER A 442 12.54 -4.59 -16.62
N ALA A 443 11.59 -5.11 -17.40
CA ALA A 443 11.19 -6.50 -17.37
C ALA A 443 11.43 -7.12 -18.75
N PHE A 444 11.92 -8.36 -18.75
CA PHE A 444 12.23 -9.15 -19.93
C PHE A 444 11.42 -10.44 -19.94
N LEU A 445 11.00 -10.86 -21.14
CA LEU A 445 10.41 -12.18 -21.38
C LEU A 445 11.48 -13.11 -21.94
N LEU A 446 11.63 -14.30 -21.37
CA LEU A 446 12.54 -15.34 -21.83
C LEU A 446 11.75 -16.54 -22.36
N VAL A 447 12.01 -16.95 -23.61
CA VAL A 447 11.35 -18.07 -24.28
C VAL A 447 12.34 -18.77 -25.22
N GLY A 448 12.39 -20.10 -25.17
CA GLY A 448 13.22 -20.91 -26.07
C GLY A 448 14.73 -20.64 -25.98
N GLY A 449 15.22 -20.35 -24.78
CA GLY A 449 16.62 -20.01 -24.51
C GLY A 449 17.04 -18.64 -25.03
N ARG A 450 16.08 -17.72 -25.24
CA ARG A 450 16.32 -16.40 -25.82
C ARG A 450 15.57 -15.32 -25.05
N VAL A 451 16.16 -14.13 -25.00
CA VAL A 451 15.48 -12.91 -24.58
C VAL A 451 14.57 -12.45 -25.71
N TRP A 452 13.30 -12.20 -25.41
CA TRP A 452 12.35 -11.67 -26.38
C TRP A 452 12.74 -10.23 -26.77
N PRO A 453 12.58 -9.82 -28.04
CA PRO A 453 13.05 -8.50 -28.48
C PRO A 453 12.38 -7.31 -27.78
N GLU A 454 11.11 -7.47 -27.41
CA GLU A 454 10.38 -6.46 -26.65
C GLU A 454 10.78 -6.55 -25.16
N ARG A 455 11.05 -5.40 -24.55
CA ARG A 455 11.18 -5.24 -23.09
C ARG A 455 10.17 -4.22 -22.60
N TYR A 456 9.81 -4.28 -21.33
CA TYR A 456 9.06 -3.21 -20.68
C TYR A 456 10.01 -2.38 -19.83
N ASP A 457 10.06 -1.07 -20.07
CA ASP A 457 10.81 -0.13 -19.26
C ASP A 457 9.84 0.64 -18.35
N LYS A 458 10.14 0.70 -17.04
CA LYS A 458 9.32 1.35 -16.02
C LYS A 458 8.95 2.77 -16.45
N MET A 459 7.66 3.05 -16.58
CA MET A 459 7.14 4.31 -17.13
C MET A 459 7.02 5.41 -16.07
N HIS A 460 6.76 5.04 -14.82
CA HIS A 460 6.63 5.97 -13.71
C HIS A 460 7.74 5.77 -12.68
N ILE A 461 8.63 6.77 -12.63
CA ILE A 461 9.81 6.80 -11.77
C ILE A 461 9.45 7.44 -10.43
N MET A 462 9.74 6.73 -9.34
CA MET A 462 9.34 7.15 -7.99
C MET A 462 10.04 8.46 -7.60
N ALA A 463 9.23 9.47 -7.25
CA ALA A 463 9.72 10.70 -6.64
C ALA A 463 10.44 10.42 -5.31
N PHE A 464 11.58 11.07 -5.10
CA PHE A 464 12.48 10.98 -3.94
C PHE A 464 13.15 9.62 -3.70
N GLY A 465 12.77 8.57 -4.42
CA GLY A 465 13.43 7.25 -4.39
C GLY A 465 14.30 6.97 -5.63
N GLU A 466 13.80 7.30 -6.82
CA GLU A 466 14.46 7.01 -8.10
C GLU A 466 14.75 8.29 -8.92
N ARG A 467 14.04 9.38 -8.61
CA ARG A 467 14.29 10.72 -9.13
C ARG A 467 13.99 11.76 -8.06
N MET A 468 14.75 12.86 -7.98
CA MET A 468 14.35 14.03 -7.19
C MET A 468 13.61 15.05 -8.08
N PRO A 469 12.30 15.30 -7.87
CA PRO A 469 11.54 16.22 -8.72
C PRO A 469 12.11 17.64 -8.70
N GLY A 470 12.38 18.21 -9.87
CA GLY A 470 12.83 19.59 -10.02
C GLY A 470 14.27 19.88 -9.57
N ILE A 471 15.03 18.87 -9.12
CA ILE A 471 16.42 19.04 -8.67
C ILE A 471 17.35 19.48 -9.80
N ASP A 472 17.03 19.10 -11.04
CA ASP A 472 17.79 19.45 -12.25
C ASP A 472 17.87 20.97 -12.45
N ARG A 473 16.92 21.72 -11.88
CA ARG A 473 16.91 23.20 -11.91
C ARG A 473 17.90 23.83 -10.92
N TRP A 474 18.47 23.05 -10.01
CA TRP A 474 19.32 23.52 -8.90
C TRP A 474 20.58 22.64 -8.78
N PRO A 475 21.56 22.75 -9.69
CA PRO A 475 22.73 21.86 -9.73
C PRO A 475 23.57 21.85 -8.44
N TRP A 476 23.62 22.97 -7.72
CA TRP A 476 24.30 23.05 -6.42
C TRP A 476 23.60 22.22 -5.34
N LEU A 477 22.26 22.20 -5.36
CA LEU A 477 21.43 21.43 -4.43
C LEU A 477 21.50 19.95 -4.78
N ARG A 478 21.51 19.61 -6.07
CA ARG A 478 21.79 18.26 -6.58
C ARG A 478 23.10 17.71 -6.00
N ARG A 479 24.22 18.40 -6.23
CA ARG A 479 25.53 17.97 -5.72
C ARG A 479 25.56 17.86 -4.20
N ARG A 480 24.90 18.76 -3.48
CA ARG A 480 24.87 18.74 -2.01
C ARG A 480 23.98 17.61 -1.48
N LEU A 481 22.87 17.29 -2.14
CA LEU A 481 21.99 16.17 -1.77
C LEU A 481 22.58 14.82 -2.15
N GLU A 482 23.28 14.73 -3.28
CA GLU A 482 24.08 13.56 -3.66
C GLU A 482 25.22 13.34 -2.66
N PHE A 483 25.86 14.41 -2.19
CA PHE A 483 26.91 14.34 -1.16
C PHE A 483 26.37 13.95 0.24
N VAL A 484 25.21 14.48 0.64
CA VAL A 484 24.59 14.18 1.95
C VAL A 484 23.85 12.84 1.94
N GLY A 485 23.34 12.42 0.78
CA GLY A 485 22.73 11.11 0.54
C GLY A 485 23.72 10.06 0.04
N ALA A 486 25.03 10.36 0.07
CA ALA A 486 26.10 9.51 -0.45
C ALA A 486 26.11 8.16 0.27
N GLY A 487 25.57 7.15 -0.42
CA GLY A 487 25.54 5.75 -0.03
C GLY A 487 24.48 4.95 -0.80
N ASN A 488 23.22 5.40 -0.81
CA ASN A 488 22.10 4.44 -0.92
C ASN A 488 21.08 4.70 -2.06
N MET A 489 21.22 5.75 -2.89
CA MET A 489 20.28 6.02 -4.00
C MET A 489 21.00 6.50 -5.27
N THR A 490 20.91 5.72 -6.35
CA THR A 490 21.25 6.16 -7.72
C THR A 490 20.00 6.81 -8.33
N LEU A 491 19.97 8.13 -8.40
CA LEU A 491 18.84 8.93 -8.91
C LEU A 491 18.89 9.10 -10.45
N ASP A 492 19.35 8.07 -11.16
CA ASP A 492 19.73 8.10 -12.57
C ASP A 492 18.78 7.32 -13.51
N LEU A 493 17.67 6.80 -12.98
CA LEU A 493 16.71 6.04 -13.79
C LEU A 493 15.94 6.93 -14.77
N SER A 494 15.94 6.50 -16.02
CA SER A 494 15.12 7.04 -17.10
C SER A 494 13.73 6.40 -17.11
N ALA A 495 12.71 7.19 -17.44
CA ALA A 495 11.36 6.71 -17.67
C ALA A 495 11.24 6.01 -19.04
N GLY A 496 10.54 4.88 -19.07
CA GLY A 496 10.10 4.21 -20.28
C GLY A 496 9.10 5.05 -21.09
N THR A 497 9.12 4.87 -22.41
CA THR A 497 8.32 5.69 -23.34
C THR A 497 6.89 5.20 -23.49
N GLY A 498 6.63 3.93 -23.19
CA GLY A 498 5.34 3.33 -23.45
C GLY A 498 5.14 1.95 -22.81
N PRO A 499 3.90 1.47 -22.89
CA PRO A 499 3.49 0.16 -22.40
C PRO A 499 3.97 -0.96 -23.33
N THR A 500 4.35 -2.10 -22.77
CA THR A 500 4.73 -3.33 -23.52
C THR A 500 3.81 -4.47 -23.11
N VAL A 501 3.38 -5.29 -24.08
CA VAL A 501 2.52 -6.46 -23.83
C VAL A 501 3.28 -7.72 -24.23
N PHE A 502 3.73 -8.47 -23.23
CA PHE A 502 4.34 -9.77 -23.44
C PHE A 502 3.30 -10.79 -23.88
N ARG A 503 3.61 -11.54 -24.95
CA ARG A 503 2.81 -12.66 -25.42
C ARG A 503 3.46 -13.95 -24.93
N VAL A 504 3.01 -14.44 -23.79
CA VAL A 504 3.56 -15.62 -23.13
C VAL A 504 2.87 -16.86 -23.68
N PRO A 505 3.60 -17.81 -24.30
CA PRO A 505 3.04 -19.11 -24.68
C PRO A 505 2.54 -19.84 -23.43
N ALA A 506 1.32 -20.35 -23.44
CA ALA A 506 0.77 -21.06 -22.28
C ALA A 506 -0.23 -22.13 -22.71
N GLU A 507 0.08 -23.38 -22.37
CA GLU A 507 -0.86 -24.50 -22.44
C GLU A 507 -2.00 -24.26 -21.42
N GLY A 508 -3.24 -24.19 -21.90
CA GLY A 508 -4.43 -23.92 -21.06
C GLY A 508 -5.04 -22.52 -21.22
N ALA A 509 -4.36 -21.59 -21.90
CA ALA A 509 -4.98 -20.33 -22.31
C ALA A 509 -5.89 -20.55 -23.54
N ALA A 510 -7.02 -19.83 -23.62
CA ALA A 510 -8.00 -20.00 -24.70
C ALA A 510 -7.42 -19.83 -26.13
N ALA A 511 -6.34 -19.06 -26.28
CA ALA A 511 -5.64 -18.82 -27.54
C ALA A 511 -4.20 -19.39 -27.57
N GLY A 512 -3.83 -20.25 -26.61
CA GLY A 512 -2.46 -20.75 -26.44
C GLY A 512 -1.43 -19.69 -26.03
N VAL A 513 -1.87 -18.45 -25.82
CA VAL A 513 -1.05 -17.29 -25.45
C VAL A 513 -1.75 -16.47 -24.38
N VAL A 514 -1.02 -16.03 -23.37
CA VAL A 514 -1.46 -15.07 -22.35
C VAL A 514 -0.80 -13.72 -22.60
N ARG A 515 -1.60 -12.65 -22.63
CA ARG A 515 -1.09 -11.29 -22.77
C ARG A 515 -0.80 -10.71 -21.39
N VAL A 516 0.48 -10.46 -21.13
CA VAL A 516 0.97 -10.02 -19.82
C VAL A 516 1.52 -8.60 -19.90
N VAL A 517 1.20 -7.78 -18.91
CA VAL A 517 1.81 -6.45 -18.72
C VAL A 517 2.47 -6.36 -17.35
N THR A 518 3.52 -5.56 -17.23
CA THR A 518 4.40 -5.61 -16.06
C THR A 518 4.54 -4.29 -15.31
N PRO A 519 3.56 -3.84 -14.51
CA PRO A 519 3.80 -2.69 -13.63
C PRO A 519 4.94 -3.04 -12.66
N ILE A 520 6.01 -2.24 -12.62
CA ILE A 520 7.18 -2.54 -11.77
C ILE A 520 7.06 -1.77 -10.44
N CYS A 521 7.16 -2.48 -9.32
CA CYS A 521 7.30 -1.88 -7.99
C CYS A 521 6.23 -0.79 -7.69
N PHE A 522 6.64 0.46 -7.45
CA PHE A 522 5.76 1.57 -7.11
C PHE A 522 4.73 1.96 -8.19
N GLU A 523 4.85 1.48 -9.44
CA GLU A 523 3.87 1.79 -10.49
C GLU A 523 2.45 1.34 -10.14
N ALA A 524 2.31 0.29 -9.32
CA ALA A 524 0.99 -0.16 -8.84
C ALA A 524 0.26 0.88 -7.97
N THR A 525 0.99 1.84 -7.41
CA THR A 525 0.43 2.92 -6.58
C THR A 525 -0.24 3.98 -7.45
N VAL A 526 0.12 4.06 -8.73
CA VAL A 526 -0.40 5.01 -9.72
C VAL A 526 -1.46 4.34 -10.59
N SER A 527 -2.72 4.60 -10.27
CA SER A 527 -3.89 3.97 -10.92
C SER A 527 -3.86 4.05 -12.45
N ASP A 528 -3.51 5.22 -12.98
CA ASP A 528 -3.51 5.46 -14.42
C ASP A 528 -2.39 4.74 -15.17
N VAL A 529 -1.24 4.49 -14.53
CA VAL A 529 -0.16 3.71 -15.15
C VAL A 529 -0.64 2.28 -15.39
N CYS A 530 -1.18 1.60 -14.36
CA CYS A 530 -1.74 0.27 -14.52
C CYS A 530 -2.92 0.24 -15.51
N ARG A 531 -3.79 1.26 -15.48
CA ARG A 531 -4.90 1.37 -16.44
C ARG A 531 -4.37 1.47 -17.87
N ARG A 532 -3.37 2.32 -18.11
CA ARG A 532 -2.73 2.46 -19.41
C ARG A 532 -2.08 1.15 -19.81
N LEU A 533 -1.35 0.45 -18.94
CA LEU A 533 -0.77 -0.85 -19.28
C LEU A 533 -1.84 -1.85 -19.76
N VAL A 534 -2.94 -2.01 -19.03
CA VAL A 534 -3.98 -3.00 -19.34
C VAL A 534 -4.90 -2.61 -20.50
N PHE A 535 -5.13 -1.31 -20.72
CA PHE A 535 -6.12 -0.80 -21.68
C PHE A 535 -5.56 0.22 -22.66
N GLU A 536 -5.99 0.13 -23.91
CA GLU A 536 -5.68 1.07 -24.99
C GLU A 536 -6.96 1.43 -25.75
N GLY A 537 -7.25 2.72 -25.90
CA GLY A 537 -8.49 3.18 -26.55
C GLY A 537 -9.77 2.59 -25.93
N GLY A 538 -9.76 2.28 -24.63
CA GLY A 538 -10.88 1.64 -23.93
C GLY A 538 -11.04 0.13 -24.20
N ARG A 539 -10.11 -0.49 -24.95
CA ARG A 539 -10.05 -1.92 -25.23
C ARG A 539 -8.98 -2.58 -24.35
N ARG A 540 -9.28 -3.79 -23.83
CA ARG A 540 -8.31 -4.60 -23.08
C ARG A 540 -7.24 -5.14 -24.03
N ARG A 541 -5.97 -5.00 -23.65
CA ARG A 541 -4.84 -5.64 -24.34
C ARG A 541 -4.06 -6.64 -23.49
N ALA A 542 -4.33 -6.71 -22.18
CA ALA A 542 -3.68 -7.63 -21.27
C ALA A 542 -4.69 -8.46 -20.46
N ASP A 543 -4.40 -9.74 -20.29
CA ASP A 543 -5.20 -10.71 -19.55
C ASP A 543 -4.73 -10.82 -18.09
N LEU A 544 -3.45 -10.54 -17.85
CA LEU A 544 -2.76 -10.67 -16.57
C LEU A 544 -1.77 -9.52 -16.34
N MET A 545 -1.69 -9.02 -15.11
CA MET A 545 -0.58 -8.18 -14.66
C MET A 545 0.46 -9.05 -13.93
N VAL A 546 1.74 -8.85 -14.22
CA VAL A 546 2.85 -9.45 -13.47
C VAL A 546 3.67 -8.32 -12.86
N LYS A 547 3.79 -8.28 -11.54
CA LYS A 547 4.45 -7.19 -10.81
C LYS A 547 5.73 -7.71 -10.15
N PRO A 548 6.88 -7.62 -10.83
CA PRO A 548 8.18 -7.70 -10.16
C PRO A 548 8.33 -6.51 -9.20
N THR A 549 8.83 -6.76 -8.00
CA THR A 549 8.96 -5.72 -6.97
C THR A 549 10.06 -6.07 -5.98
N ASN A 550 10.81 -5.07 -5.55
CA ASN A 550 11.81 -5.19 -4.51
C ASN A 550 11.34 -4.43 -3.27
N ASP A 551 10.70 -5.14 -2.35
CA ASP A 551 10.26 -4.57 -1.07
C ASP A 551 11.40 -4.42 -0.03
N GLY A 552 12.65 -4.61 -0.45
CA GLY A 552 13.83 -4.38 0.39
C GLY A 552 13.91 -2.94 0.93
N TRP A 553 13.36 -1.97 0.18
CA TRP A 553 13.30 -0.56 0.56
C TRP A 553 12.48 -0.29 1.83
N PHE A 554 11.59 -1.20 2.23
CA PHE A 554 10.83 -1.05 3.48
C PHE A 554 11.64 -1.44 4.72
N LEU A 555 12.82 -2.05 4.57
CA LEU A 555 13.72 -2.39 5.67
C LEU A 555 12.99 -3.16 6.79
N TRP A 556 12.80 -2.55 7.96
CA TRP A 556 12.09 -3.13 9.11
C TRP A 556 10.55 -3.02 9.04
N SER A 557 9.99 -2.20 8.15
CA SER A 557 8.55 -1.88 8.11
C SER A 557 7.75 -2.93 7.35
N ASP A 558 7.23 -3.93 8.07
CA ASP A 558 6.29 -4.90 7.49
C ASP A 558 4.93 -4.26 7.17
N ALA A 559 4.56 -3.21 7.91
CA ALA A 559 3.39 -2.39 7.60
C ALA A 559 3.51 -1.74 6.22
N GLY A 560 4.71 -1.26 5.84
CA GLY A 560 4.99 -0.73 4.50
C GLY A 560 4.85 -1.79 3.41
N ARG A 561 5.35 -3.02 3.64
CA ARG A 561 5.19 -4.15 2.71
C ARG A 561 3.73 -4.51 2.48
N GLU A 562 2.93 -4.58 3.55
CA GLU A 562 1.50 -4.88 3.44
C GLU A 562 0.71 -3.74 2.78
N ALA A 563 1.06 -2.48 3.08
CA ALA A 563 0.49 -1.34 2.38
C ALA A 563 0.88 -1.34 0.89
N HIS A 564 2.08 -1.81 0.51
CA HIS A 564 2.45 -1.98 -0.89
C HIS A 564 1.63 -3.09 -1.57
N LEU A 565 1.40 -4.22 -0.90
CA LEU A 565 0.49 -5.27 -1.38
C LEU A 565 -0.95 -4.72 -1.54
N LEU A 566 -1.42 -3.91 -0.59
CA LEU A 566 -2.75 -3.31 -0.61
C LEU A 566 -2.99 -2.49 -1.89
N THR A 567 -2.02 -1.69 -2.34
CA THR A 567 -2.15 -0.94 -3.60
C THR A 567 -2.30 -1.85 -4.82
N SER A 568 -1.61 -2.99 -4.83
CA SER A 568 -1.70 -3.99 -5.90
C SER A 568 -3.11 -4.60 -5.97
N ARG A 569 -3.73 -4.85 -4.81
CA ARG A 569 -5.11 -5.34 -4.72
C ARG A 569 -6.12 -4.34 -5.29
N TRP A 570 -5.93 -3.05 -5.03
CA TRP A 570 -6.78 -2.00 -5.59
C TRP A 570 -6.70 -1.92 -7.11
N ARG A 571 -5.51 -2.03 -7.70
CA ARG A 571 -5.37 -2.07 -9.17
C ARG A 571 -6.14 -3.24 -9.78
N CYS A 572 -6.11 -4.40 -9.13
CA CYS A 572 -6.85 -5.56 -9.61
C CYS A 572 -8.35 -5.32 -9.61
N LEU A 573 -8.89 -4.79 -8.51
CA LEU A 573 -10.31 -4.46 -8.35
C LEU A 573 -10.78 -3.40 -9.36
N GLU A 574 -10.00 -2.33 -9.53
CA GLU A 574 -10.36 -1.24 -10.44
C GLU A 574 -10.38 -1.67 -11.90
N LEU A 575 -9.42 -2.50 -12.31
CA LEU A 575 -9.24 -2.91 -13.69
C LEU A 575 -9.92 -4.24 -14.02
N GLY A 576 -10.45 -4.93 -13.00
CA GLY A 576 -10.95 -6.30 -13.14
C GLY A 576 -9.90 -7.23 -13.73
N THR A 577 -8.63 -7.03 -13.35
CA THR A 577 -7.48 -7.71 -13.96
C THR A 577 -6.66 -8.37 -12.85
N PRO A 578 -6.40 -9.68 -12.92
CA PRO A 578 -5.62 -10.40 -11.93
C PRO A 578 -4.16 -9.95 -11.94
N MET A 579 -3.46 -10.19 -10.83
CA MET A 579 -2.05 -9.87 -10.70
C MET A 579 -1.26 -11.00 -10.03
N VAL A 580 -0.13 -11.36 -10.63
CA VAL A 580 0.95 -12.09 -9.98
C VAL A 580 1.93 -11.07 -9.42
N ARG A 581 2.16 -11.05 -8.12
CA ARG A 581 3.15 -10.21 -7.46
C ARG A 581 4.36 -11.05 -7.06
N ALA A 582 5.53 -10.72 -7.62
CA ALA A 582 6.81 -11.38 -7.35
C ALA A 582 7.72 -10.44 -6.56
N ALA A 583 7.78 -10.65 -5.24
CA ALA A 583 8.52 -9.82 -4.32
C ALA A 583 9.86 -10.45 -3.93
N ASN A 584 10.88 -9.62 -3.70
CA ASN A 584 12.18 -10.07 -3.19
C ASN A 584 12.13 -10.41 -1.68
N THR A 585 11.93 -9.39 -0.83
CA THR A 585 11.86 -9.54 0.65
C THR A 585 10.46 -9.25 1.22
N GLY A 586 9.48 -9.04 0.34
CA GLY A 586 8.10 -8.73 0.70
C GLY A 586 7.12 -9.82 0.31
N VAL A 587 5.83 -9.53 0.42
CA VAL A 587 4.79 -10.54 0.21
C VAL A 587 4.59 -10.79 -1.28
N SER A 588 5.06 -11.95 -1.76
CA SER A 588 4.64 -12.52 -3.04
C SER A 588 3.20 -13.02 -2.94
N ALA A 589 2.38 -12.78 -3.97
CA ALA A 589 0.95 -13.09 -3.91
C ALA A 589 0.31 -13.24 -5.29
N ILE A 590 -0.73 -14.07 -5.35
CA ILE A 590 -1.69 -14.12 -6.47
C ILE A 590 -2.96 -13.36 -6.06
N ILE A 591 -3.35 -12.39 -6.88
CA ILE A 591 -4.49 -11.51 -6.63
C ILE A 591 -5.49 -11.65 -7.78
N ASP A 592 -6.76 -11.91 -7.49
CA ASP A 592 -7.80 -11.99 -8.51
C ASP A 592 -8.32 -10.60 -8.94
N GLY A 593 -9.12 -10.55 -10.02
CA GLY A 593 -9.70 -9.30 -10.52
C GLY A 593 -10.70 -8.60 -9.56
N ARG A 594 -11.01 -9.18 -8.40
CA ARG A 594 -11.78 -8.54 -7.33
C ARG A 594 -10.87 -7.94 -6.25
N GLY A 595 -9.56 -8.03 -6.41
CA GLY A 595 -8.58 -7.62 -5.40
C GLY A 595 -8.46 -8.59 -4.23
N ARG A 596 -8.96 -9.83 -4.35
CA ARG A 596 -8.81 -10.86 -3.33
C ARG A 596 -7.49 -11.58 -3.51
N VAL A 597 -6.79 -11.79 -2.40
CA VAL A 597 -5.56 -12.58 -2.36
C VAL A 597 -5.93 -14.06 -2.39
N ARG A 598 -5.61 -14.76 -3.48
CA ARG A 598 -5.89 -16.19 -3.69
C ARG A 598 -4.82 -17.08 -3.09
N ALA A 599 -3.57 -16.62 -3.16
CA ALA A 599 -2.42 -17.25 -2.53
C ALA A 599 -1.43 -16.16 -2.12
N ARG A 600 -0.72 -16.35 -1.00
CA ARG A 600 0.29 -15.40 -0.50
C ARG A 600 1.42 -16.12 0.23
N GLY A 601 2.59 -15.49 0.22
CA GLY A 601 3.79 -16.04 0.83
C GLY A 601 4.38 -17.16 -0.02
N VAL A 602 5.44 -17.79 0.48
CA VAL A 602 6.16 -18.87 -0.19
C VAL A 602 6.33 -20.05 0.75
N ASP A 603 6.33 -21.26 0.21
CA ASP A 603 6.54 -22.53 0.95
C ASP A 603 5.72 -22.68 2.24
N GLY A 604 4.48 -22.18 2.21
CA GLY A 604 3.53 -22.25 3.32
C GLY A 604 3.66 -21.14 4.36
N ASP A 605 4.72 -20.30 4.32
CA ASP A 605 4.79 -19.09 5.16
C ASP A 605 3.96 -17.97 4.55
N ALA A 606 2.70 -17.87 4.98
CA ALA A 606 1.78 -16.83 4.55
C ALA A 606 2.27 -15.40 4.88
N ARG A 607 3.12 -15.19 5.88
CA ARG A 607 3.66 -13.84 6.16
C ARG A 607 4.59 -13.41 5.03
N GLY A 608 5.46 -14.31 4.58
CA GLY A 608 6.28 -14.11 3.38
C GLY A 608 7.27 -12.95 3.48
N TYR A 609 7.59 -12.45 4.68
CA TYR A 609 8.55 -11.35 4.85
C TYR A 609 9.95 -11.89 5.04
N ARG A 610 10.90 -11.43 4.23
CA ARG A 610 12.32 -11.76 4.38
C ARG A 610 12.56 -13.28 4.48
N VAL A 611 11.83 -14.05 3.69
CA VAL A 611 12.01 -15.49 3.48
C VAL A 611 12.23 -15.73 1.99
N ASP A 612 13.01 -16.72 1.64
CA ASP A 612 13.12 -17.21 0.26
C ASP A 612 12.25 -18.44 0.06
N GLY A 613 11.95 -18.73 -1.20
CA GLY A 613 11.09 -19.85 -1.54
C GLY A 613 10.31 -19.64 -2.83
N VAL A 614 9.36 -20.54 -3.07
CA VAL A 614 8.47 -20.46 -4.24
C VAL A 614 6.98 -20.41 -3.87
N LEU A 615 6.24 -19.66 -4.67
CA LEU A 615 4.78 -19.69 -4.70
C LEU A 615 4.33 -20.20 -6.06
N VAL A 616 3.65 -21.35 -6.09
CA VAL A 616 3.05 -21.90 -7.31
C VAL A 616 1.55 -21.99 -7.13
N ALA A 617 0.79 -21.31 -7.99
CA ALA A 617 -0.66 -21.25 -7.87
C ALA A 617 -1.33 -20.94 -9.22
N ASP A 618 -2.60 -21.35 -9.31
CA ASP A 618 -3.45 -21.05 -10.47
C ASP A 618 -3.93 -19.61 -10.42
N VAL A 619 -3.78 -18.92 -11.54
CA VAL A 619 -4.17 -17.53 -11.73
C VAL A 619 -5.31 -17.48 -12.74
N PRO A 620 -6.51 -17.00 -12.37
CA PRO A 620 -7.57 -16.78 -13.35
C PRO A 620 -7.11 -15.71 -14.35
N LEU A 621 -7.58 -15.78 -15.59
CA LEU A 621 -7.31 -14.78 -16.63
C LEU A 621 -8.55 -13.92 -16.88
N ALA A 622 -8.36 -12.64 -17.19
CA ALA A 622 -9.47 -11.71 -17.37
C ALA A 622 -9.71 -11.36 -18.85
N SER A 623 -10.95 -11.50 -19.31
CA SER A 623 -11.42 -10.94 -20.57
C SER A 623 -12.64 -10.04 -20.34
N GLY A 624 -12.45 -8.72 -20.32
CA GLY A 624 -13.55 -7.77 -20.08
C GLY A 624 -13.12 -6.38 -19.63
N VAL A 625 -14.07 -5.51 -19.30
CA VAL A 625 -13.78 -4.13 -18.86
C VAL A 625 -14.64 -3.79 -17.64
N THR A 626 -14.12 -2.97 -16.75
CA THR A 626 -14.88 -2.36 -15.65
C THR A 626 -15.29 -0.94 -16.03
N PRO A 627 -16.34 -0.35 -15.45
CA PRO A 627 -16.62 1.07 -15.63
C PRO A 627 -15.45 1.96 -15.20
N ALA A 628 -14.75 1.61 -14.11
CA ALA A 628 -13.58 2.34 -13.65
C ALA A 628 -12.45 2.37 -14.69
N SER A 629 -12.21 1.26 -15.40
CA SER A 629 -11.19 1.20 -16.46
C SER A 629 -11.46 2.18 -17.61
N ARG A 630 -12.75 2.49 -17.87
CA ARG A 630 -13.17 3.47 -18.89
C ARG A 630 -13.18 4.90 -18.36
N ALA A 631 -13.70 5.10 -17.14
CA ALA A 631 -13.75 6.41 -16.51
C ALA A 631 -12.35 6.98 -16.24
N GLY A 632 -11.38 6.10 -15.98
CA GLY A 632 -10.01 6.48 -15.69
C GLY A 632 -9.93 7.49 -14.55
N ARG A 633 -9.37 8.67 -14.85
CA ARG A 633 -9.16 9.76 -13.88
C ARG A 633 -10.41 10.61 -13.61
N LEU A 634 -11.51 10.42 -14.34
CA LEU A 634 -12.63 11.36 -14.36
C LEU A 634 -13.20 11.68 -12.98
N VAL A 635 -13.50 10.65 -12.16
CA VAL A 635 -14.14 10.85 -10.84
C VAL A 635 -13.25 11.69 -9.92
N GLY A 636 -11.97 11.32 -9.80
CA GLY A 636 -11.03 12.07 -8.96
C GLY A 636 -10.87 13.51 -9.42
N TRP A 637 -10.74 13.75 -10.72
CA TRP A 637 -10.51 15.08 -11.27
C TRP A 637 -11.74 15.99 -11.20
N LEU A 638 -12.95 15.45 -11.35
CA LEU A 638 -14.18 16.22 -11.11
C LEU A 638 -14.29 16.67 -9.65
N VAL A 639 -13.92 15.79 -8.70
CA VAL A 639 -13.93 16.15 -7.28
C VAL A 639 -12.81 17.13 -6.94
N LEU A 640 -11.63 16.99 -7.56
CA LEU A 640 -10.55 17.98 -7.44
C LEU A 640 -10.98 19.36 -7.95
N ALA A 641 -11.63 19.43 -9.12
CA ALA A 641 -12.17 20.67 -9.66
C ALA A 641 -13.20 21.31 -8.70
N ALA A 642 -14.11 20.50 -8.14
CA ALA A 642 -15.03 20.96 -7.10
C ALA A 642 -14.30 21.45 -5.84
N GLY A 643 -13.19 20.81 -5.46
CA GLY A 643 -12.32 21.23 -4.35
C GLY A 643 -11.64 22.57 -4.60
N VAL A 644 -11.16 22.82 -5.83
CA VAL A 644 -10.61 24.11 -6.24
C VAL A 644 -11.69 25.20 -6.17
N ALA A 645 -12.91 24.92 -6.65
CA ALA A 645 -14.03 25.85 -6.53
C ALA A 645 -14.40 26.15 -5.06
N LEU A 646 -14.40 25.12 -4.21
CA LEU A 646 -14.62 25.26 -2.77
C LEU A 646 -13.54 26.15 -2.12
N ALA A 647 -12.28 25.95 -2.47
CA ALA A 647 -11.16 26.76 -2.00
C ALA A 647 -11.30 28.22 -2.46
N ALA A 648 -11.64 28.46 -3.73
CA ALA A 648 -11.87 29.80 -4.28
C ALA A 648 -12.98 30.55 -3.53
N CYS A 649 -14.11 29.88 -3.26
CA CYS A 649 -15.19 30.43 -2.43
C CYS A 649 -14.70 30.77 -1.00
N GLY A 650 -13.82 29.96 -0.42
CA GLY A 650 -13.20 30.19 0.89
C GLY A 650 -12.19 31.34 0.94
N LEU A 651 -11.66 31.77 -0.21
CA LEU A 651 -10.66 32.84 -0.33
C LEU A 651 -11.25 34.21 -0.69
N ARG A 652 -12.51 34.27 -1.16
CA ARG A 652 -13.17 35.54 -1.51
C ARG A 652 -13.10 36.57 -0.37
N PRO A 653 -12.72 37.84 -0.64
CA PRO A 653 -12.76 38.91 0.34
C PRO A 653 -14.16 39.03 0.95
N ARG A 654 -14.27 39.47 2.21
CA ARG A 654 -15.58 39.86 2.74
C ARG A 654 -16.06 41.04 1.88
N GLY A 655 -17.19 40.88 1.19
CA GLY A 655 -17.86 42.02 0.59
C GLY A 655 -18.04 43.09 1.67
N ARG A 656 -17.67 44.34 1.37
CA ARG A 656 -18.00 45.45 2.27
C ARG A 656 -19.51 45.35 2.52
N PRO A 657 -19.98 45.41 3.78
CA PRO A 657 -21.41 45.50 4.03
C PRO A 657 -21.92 46.67 3.19
N ALA A 658 -22.94 46.43 2.36
CA ALA A 658 -23.63 47.51 1.66
C ALA A 658 -24.02 48.51 2.74
N GLY A 659 -23.38 49.67 2.75
CA GLY A 659 -23.69 50.73 3.68
C GLY A 659 -25.18 51.00 3.53
N GLY A 660 -25.92 50.87 4.63
CA GLY A 660 -27.28 51.34 4.68
C GLY A 660 -27.25 52.82 4.35
N ALA A 661 -27.82 53.18 3.20
CA ALA A 661 -28.28 54.53 2.99
C ALA A 661 -29.51 54.70 3.89
N SER A 662 -29.31 55.42 4.98
CA SER A 662 -30.37 56.12 5.71
C SER A 662 -29.90 57.53 5.94
#